data_AF-I2GM31-F1
#
_entry.id   AF-I2GM31-F1
#
_cell.length_a   1.000
_cell.length_b   1.000
_cell.length_c   1.000
_cell.angle_alpha   90.00
_cell.angle_beta   90.00
_cell.angle_gamma   90.00
#
_symmetry.space_group_name_H-M   'P 1'
#
loop_
_entity.id
_entity.type
_entity.pdbx_description
1 polymer ?
#
loop_
_entity_poly.entity_id
_entity_poly.type
_entity_poly.pdbx_seq_one_letter_code
_entity_poly.pdbx_strand_id
1 'polypeptide(L)'
;MEPLNSLSFTREEIRRRMTQTAAATWQMRVKDVEAADPLVGYLMDACAYEFENTAKAIDATRQQIIDRLASVMCPEVIDLPRPAHAVFHCRPEDPLLDLPQTAQFFYRQPGQTADDKITDLFFSPVITNRLVNGDIRYLLTEQGLVQFRGRDRVTLETRVRPTQFTDYQSVWLGVEIDSRVPSLANLAIYFDWENELERVKATYYRKLQDPTQAHWFLNGQQLPTQPGLQAAPPINDSPEYGSSIRNWEGEQRLATQLDALNQLEEEVLTHYAHRFVTFGDVPDRTQINYSTSAHPITYEFTPVQQQKYFQQELLWLELRLSRDFPSAALPRMEVRLNCVPVMNRHLNEAIQRLQQTLNVYPLISQEEFLFIRRVYDAETNDLYRSSPLRNAEELPENSFMWRSHGVGRFDNRNAREMLHYVQQMLLEESRAFSALGSGLFAQTIENLNRNVEELSQRLQSNDQEGFKVGHPYIFVRPRRQDTNIHVEFWSTNGRLGNGILAGTRLAIYDKRYFMRDEKEDLFLVTTTTGGRDKPSVTEKEHQLRQALLTRQRLVTLEDIRAECKAYFFGRLGDIPVDVVVEKQFAEGLIEGAGYVRCLDVQIIPLARTNLSEAEWDAECERCRLHLAARSAMNLPYRVRVNPMYL
;
A
#
# COMPACT_ATOMS: atom_id res chain seq x y z
N MET A 1 23.80 -29.85 -4.48
CA MET A 1 23.56 -29.74 -3.03
C MET A 1 22.09 -29.43 -2.87
N GLU A 2 21.31 -30.36 -2.32
CA GLU A 2 19.93 -30.07 -1.93
C GLU A 2 19.91 -28.91 -0.93
N PRO A 3 18.95 -27.98 -1.01
CA PRO A 3 18.87 -26.89 -0.06
C PRO A 3 18.60 -27.46 1.34
N LEU A 4 19.41 -27.04 2.32
CA LEU A 4 19.12 -27.26 3.75
C LEU A 4 17.74 -26.67 4.03
N ASN A 5 16.74 -27.53 4.20
CA ASN A 5 15.37 -27.11 4.50
C ASN A 5 15.15 -27.30 6.00
N SER A 6 14.81 -26.24 6.73
CA SER A 6 14.64 -26.24 8.19
C SER A 6 13.64 -27.32 8.67
N LEU A 7 12.63 -27.60 7.85
CA LEU A 7 11.63 -28.65 8.05
C LEU A 7 12.22 -30.08 8.08
N SER A 8 13.43 -30.28 7.56
CA SER A 8 14.13 -31.57 7.56
C SER A 8 15.04 -31.79 8.77
N PHE A 9 15.18 -30.77 9.63
CA PHE A 9 16.01 -30.76 10.84
C PHE A 9 15.16 -30.67 12.12
N THR A 10 13.97 -31.27 12.13
CA THR A 10 13.21 -31.41 13.37
C THR A 10 13.85 -32.47 14.27
N ARG A 11 13.72 -32.31 15.59
CA ARG A 11 14.27 -33.27 16.57
C ARG A 11 13.88 -34.71 16.27
N GLU A 12 12.63 -34.95 15.91
CA GLU A 12 12.12 -36.28 15.59
C GLU A 12 12.79 -36.88 14.34
N GLU A 13 12.98 -36.05 13.30
CA GLU A 13 13.59 -36.48 12.05
C GLU A 13 15.09 -36.72 12.20
N ILE A 14 15.80 -35.85 12.93
CA ILE A 14 17.22 -36.02 13.25
C ILE A 14 17.39 -37.30 14.08
N ARG A 15 16.58 -37.47 15.13
CA ARG A 15 16.60 -38.67 15.97
C ARG A 15 16.36 -39.91 15.12
N ARG A 16 15.33 -39.93 14.28
CA ARG A 16 15.02 -41.05 13.37
C ARG A 16 16.21 -41.41 12.48
N ARG A 17 16.86 -40.42 11.87
CA ARG A 17 18.06 -40.62 11.03
C ARG A 17 19.23 -41.14 11.85
N MET A 18 19.45 -40.62 13.05
CA MET A 18 20.51 -41.10 13.93
C MET A 18 20.27 -42.56 14.33
N THR A 19 19.03 -42.94 14.70
CA THR A 19 18.68 -44.32 15.04
C THR A 19 18.83 -45.27 13.85
N GLN A 20 18.45 -44.84 12.64
CA GLN A 20 18.65 -45.63 11.41
C GLN A 20 20.15 -45.81 11.09
N THR A 21 20.95 -44.76 11.27
CA THR A 21 22.40 -44.80 11.02
C THR A 21 23.11 -45.67 12.05
N ALA A 22 22.73 -45.58 13.33
CA ALA A 22 23.22 -46.45 14.39
C ALA A 22 22.83 -47.91 14.15
N ALA A 23 21.58 -48.18 13.76
CA ALA A 23 21.11 -49.53 13.41
C ALA A 23 21.92 -50.14 12.26
N ALA A 24 22.17 -49.36 11.20
CA ALA A 24 22.99 -49.79 10.08
C ALA A 24 24.46 -50.05 10.48
N THR A 25 25.04 -49.17 11.29
CA THR A 25 26.45 -49.27 11.73
C THR A 25 26.67 -50.43 12.69
N TRP A 26 25.75 -50.65 13.61
CA TRP A 26 25.81 -51.72 14.60
C TRP A 26 25.23 -53.05 14.09
N GLN A 27 24.71 -53.06 12.84
CA GLN A 27 24.03 -54.22 12.23
C GLN A 27 22.87 -54.76 13.09
N MET A 28 22.20 -53.86 13.82
CA MET A 28 21.07 -54.17 14.70
C MET A 28 19.77 -53.69 14.07
N ARG A 29 18.63 -54.21 14.52
CA ARG A 29 17.33 -53.65 14.12
C ARG A 29 17.13 -52.32 14.85
N VAL A 30 16.44 -51.38 14.21
CA VAL A 30 16.16 -50.04 14.77
C VAL A 30 15.52 -50.12 16.17
N LYS A 31 14.64 -51.10 16.40
CA LYS A 31 13.99 -51.33 17.70
C LYS A 31 14.97 -51.83 18.79
N ASP A 32 16.03 -52.51 18.39
CA ASP A 32 17.02 -53.08 19.31
C ASP A 32 18.06 -52.02 19.72
N VAL A 33 18.24 -50.97 18.91
CA VAL A 33 19.09 -49.80 19.23
C VAL A 33 18.52 -49.00 20.40
N GLU A 34 17.19 -48.83 20.43
CA GLU A 34 16.51 -48.12 21.53
C GLU A 34 16.43 -48.97 22.81
N ALA A 35 16.50 -50.30 22.68
CA ALA A 35 16.48 -51.24 23.79
C ALA A 35 17.86 -51.61 24.35
N ALA A 36 18.95 -51.16 23.70
CA ALA A 36 20.31 -51.53 24.09
C ALA A 36 20.74 -50.88 25.41
N ASP A 37 20.67 -49.56 25.49
CA ASP A 37 21.03 -48.77 26.68
C ASP A 37 20.22 -47.47 26.72
N PRO A 38 19.50 -47.16 27.82
CA PRO A 38 18.81 -45.88 28.02
C PRO A 38 19.70 -44.65 27.77
N LEU A 39 21.00 -44.72 28.06
CA LEU A 39 21.96 -43.64 27.83
C LEU A 39 22.07 -43.27 26.34
N VAL A 40 22.01 -44.26 25.45
CA VAL A 40 22.04 -44.02 24.00
C VAL A 40 20.81 -43.22 23.59
N GLY A 41 19.63 -43.53 24.13
CA GLY A 41 18.42 -42.73 23.91
C GLY A 41 18.60 -41.27 24.33
N TYR A 42 19.11 -41.03 25.55
CA TYR A 42 19.36 -39.67 26.06
C TYR A 42 20.41 -38.91 25.24
N LEU A 43 21.49 -39.57 24.81
CA LEU A 43 22.52 -38.95 23.98
C LEU A 43 21.99 -38.61 22.58
N MET A 44 21.19 -39.49 21.97
CA MET A 44 20.55 -39.22 20.69
C MET A 44 19.56 -38.06 20.79
N ASP A 45 18.81 -37.97 21.89
CA ASP A 45 17.91 -36.86 22.16
C ASP A 45 18.64 -35.53 22.37
N ALA A 46 19.74 -35.52 23.12
CA ALA A 46 20.57 -34.34 23.34
C ALA A 46 21.23 -33.88 22.03
N CYS A 47 21.81 -34.81 21.26
CA CYS A 47 22.39 -34.50 19.96
C CYS A 47 21.34 -33.97 18.98
N ALA A 48 20.14 -34.57 18.93
CA ALA A 48 19.07 -34.10 18.07
C ALA A 48 18.63 -32.66 18.42
N TYR A 49 18.59 -32.31 19.71
CA TYR A 49 18.33 -30.95 20.17
C TYR A 49 19.43 -29.97 19.73
N GLU A 50 20.70 -30.32 19.89
CA GLU A 50 21.83 -29.47 19.46
C GLU A 50 21.87 -29.30 17.93
N PHE A 51 21.57 -30.36 17.16
CA PHE A 51 21.49 -30.28 15.71
C PHE A 51 20.31 -29.41 15.25
N GLU A 52 19.16 -29.49 15.91
CA GLU A 52 18.02 -28.61 15.63
C GLU A 52 18.37 -27.14 15.94
N ASN A 53 19.00 -26.88 17.09
CA ASN A 53 19.41 -25.53 17.48
C ASN A 53 20.46 -24.95 16.53
N THR A 54 21.46 -25.73 16.13
CA THR A 54 22.46 -25.30 15.15
C THR A 54 21.86 -25.05 13.78
N ALA A 55 20.92 -25.89 13.32
CA ALA A 55 20.18 -25.64 12.09
C ALA A 55 19.38 -24.33 12.15
N LYS A 56 18.65 -24.08 13.25
CA LYS A 56 17.94 -22.80 13.48
C LYS A 56 18.89 -21.61 13.48
N ALA A 57 20.06 -21.74 14.11
CA ALA A 57 21.08 -20.69 14.13
C ALA A 57 21.66 -20.41 12.73
N ILE A 58 21.88 -21.45 11.91
CA ILE A 58 22.33 -21.31 10.52
C ILE A 58 21.26 -20.59 9.68
N ASP A 59 19.98 -20.96 9.82
CA ASP A 59 18.88 -20.31 9.11
C ASP A 59 18.73 -18.83 9.50
N ALA A 60 18.82 -18.53 10.80
CA ALA A 60 18.82 -17.15 11.29
C ALA A 60 20.01 -16.35 10.73
N THR A 61 21.19 -16.97 10.64
CA THR A 61 22.39 -16.35 10.05
C THR A 61 22.21 -16.10 8.56
N ARG A 62 21.61 -17.03 7.82
CA ARG A 62 21.30 -16.86 6.38
C ARG A 62 20.44 -15.64 6.15
N GLN A 63 19.37 -15.46 6.94
CA GLN A 63 18.50 -14.29 6.85
C GLN A 63 19.28 -12.99 7.09
N GLN A 64 20.10 -12.95 8.14
CA GLN A 64 20.94 -11.78 8.44
C GLN A 64 21.94 -11.45 7.34
N ILE A 65 22.57 -12.46 6.74
CA ILE A 65 23.50 -12.25 5.62
C ILE A 65 22.74 -11.68 4.41
N ILE A 66 21.57 -12.22 4.08
CA ILE A 66 20.74 -11.71 2.98
C ILE A 66 20.33 -10.27 3.25
N ASP A 67 19.81 -9.95 4.44
CA ASP A 67 19.41 -8.58 4.80
C ASP A 67 20.62 -7.62 4.80
N ARG A 68 21.79 -8.08 5.25
CA ARG A 68 23.00 -7.26 5.23
C ARG A 68 23.46 -7.00 3.80
N LEU A 69 23.51 -8.03 2.97
CA LEU A 69 23.86 -7.91 1.56
C LEU A 69 22.86 -7.02 0.83
N ALA A 70 21.56 -7.17 1.08
CA ALA A 70 20.51 -6.31 0.54
C ALA A 70 20.77 -4.85 0.89
N SER A 71 20.98 -4.57 2.17
CA SER A 71 21.20 -3.20 2.65
C SER A 71 22.48 -2.54 2.13
N VAL A 72 23.46 -3.33 1.65
CA VAL A 72 24.73 -2.83 1.11
C VAL A 72 24.68 -2.74 -0.42
N MET A 73 24.11 -3.74 -1.08
CA MET A 73 24.17 -3.91 -2.53
C MET A 73 22.99 -3.26 -3.26
N CYS A 74 21.79 -3.30 -2.66
CA CYS A 74 20.57 -2.74 -3.23
C CYS A 74 19.71 -2.11 -2.12
N PRO A 75 20.15 -0.97 -1.54
CA PRO A 75 19.42 -0.30 -0.44
C PRO A 75 18.00 0.14 -0.83
N GLU A 76 17.70 0.20 -2.14
CA GLU A 76 16.41 0.55 -2.71
C GLU A 76 15.42 -0.63 -2.81
N VAL A 77 15.84 -1.88 -2.54
CA VAL A 77 14.89 -3.00 -2.46
C VAL A 77 14.04 -2.82 -1.21
N ILE A 78 12.80 -2.36 -1.42
CA ILE A 78 11.85 -2.04 -0.36
C ILE A 78 11.49 -3.31 0.41
N ASP A 79 12.01 -3.44 1.63
CA ASP A 79 11.66 -4.48 2.60
C ASP A 79 10.46 -4.05 3.49
N LEU A 80 9.48 -3.38 2.87
CA LEU A 80 8.29 -2.88 3.55
C LEU A 80 7.05 -3.60 3.01
N PRO A 81 6.02 -3.79 3.83
CA PRO A 81 4.71 -4.19 3.33
C PRO A 81 4.19 -3.16 2.32
N ARG A 82 3.33 -3.61 1.41
CA ARG A 82 2.63 -2.73 0.46
C ARG A 82 1.19 -2.56 0.92
N PRO A 83 0.69 -1.33 1.10
CA PRO A 83 -0.70 -1.13 1.48
C PRO A 83 -1.63 -1.44 0.31
N ALA A 84 -2.81 -1.98 0.61
CA ALA A 84 -3.90 -2.06 -0.37
C ALA A 84 -4.37 -0.65 -0.75
N HIS A 85 -4.97 -0.50 -1.93
CA HIS A 85 -5.47 0.78 -2.42
C HIS A 85 -6.81 0.64 -3.13
N ALA A 86 -7.58 1.73 -3.17
CA ALA A 86 -8.87 1.85 -3.83
C ALA A 86 -9.19 3.32 -4.17
N VAL A 87 -10.25 3.56 -4.94
CA VAL A 87 -10.90 4.87 -5.04
C VAL A 87 -12.04 4.93 -4.04
N PHE A 88 -12.10 6.01 -3.27
CA PHE A 88 -13.10 6.29 -2.25
C PHE A 88 -13.91 7.52 -2.62
N HIS A 89 -15.23 7.44 -2.53
CA HIS A 89 -16.11 8.59 -2.65
C HIS A 89 -16.42 9.15 -1.25
N CYS A 90 -16.28 10.46 -1.08
CA CYS A 90 -16.57 11.15 0.18
C CYS A 90 -17.04 12.60 -0.02
N ARG A 91 -18.22 12.96 0.49
CA ARG A 91 -18.77 14.31 0.36
C ARG A 91 -18.54 15.13 1.65
N PRO A 92 -17.97 16.34 1.56
CA PRO A 92 -17.84 17.24 2.72
C PRO A 92 -19.18 17.93 3.04
N GLU A 93 -19.33 18.36 4.29
CA GLU A 93 -20.40 19.28 4.70
C GLU A 93 -20.07 20.73 4.30
N ASP A 94 -18.81 21.11 4.41
CA ASP A 94 -18.31 22.41 3.97
C ASP A 94 -18.42 22.58 2.45
N PRO A 95 -18.73 23.78 1.94
CA PRO A 95 -18.84 24.02 0.49
C PRO A 95 -17.62 23.54 -0.29
N LEU A 96 -16.43 23.75 0.29
CA LEU A 96 -15.15 23.31 -0.25
C LEU A 96 -14.30 22.77 0.90
N LEU A 97 -13.65 21.63 0.69
CA LEU A 97 -12.73 21.02 1.65
C LEU A 97 -11.53 20.44 0.93
N ASP A 98 -10.32 20.87 1.29
CA ASP A 98 -9.10 20.20 0.85
C ASP A 98 -8.79 19.07 1.84
N LEU A 99 -9.12 17.84 1.45
CA LEU A 99 -8.97 16.65 2.29
C LEU A 99 -7.50 16.25 2.36
N PRO A 100 -6.83 16.34 3.53
CA PRO A 100 -5.41 16.03 3.62
C PRO A 100 -5.14 14.53 3.65
N GLN A 101 -3.89 14.16 3.35
CA GLN A 101 -3.37 12.79 3.47
C GLN A 101 -3.50 12.18 4.88
N THR A 102 -3.64 13.01 5.92
CA THR A 102 -3.83 12.59 7.32
C THR A 102 -5.25 12.21 7.65
N ALA A 103 -6.23 12.50 6.78
CA ALA A 103 -7.61 12.12 7.03
C ALA A 103 -7.75 10.60 7.04
N GLN A 104 -8.47 10.07 8.03
CA GLN A 104 -8.61 8.64 8.25
C GLN A 104 -10.08 8.22 8.22
N PHE A 105 -10.30 7.14 7.48
CA PHE A 105 -11.56 6.41 7.39
C PHE A 105 -11.29 4.96 7.76
N PHE A 106 -12.31 4.23 8.20
CA PHE A 106 -12.12 2.83 8.54
C PHE A 106 -13.28 1.96 8.07
N TYR A 107 -12.93 0.71 7.72
CA TYR A 107 -13.88 -0.37 7.51
C TYR A 107 -13.72 -1.38 8.64
N ARG A 108 -14.83 -1.70 9.30
CA ARG A 108 -14.85 -2.72 10.34
C ARG A 108 -15.13 -4.08 9.70
N GLN A 109 -14.10 -4.90 9.56
CA GLN A 109 -14.23 -6.24 9.03
C GLN A 109 -14.77 -7.18 10.12
N PRO A 110 -15.93 -7.82 9.92
CA PRO A 110 -16.41 -8.82 10.86
C PRO A 110 -15.49 -10.05 10.83
N GLY A 111 -15.29 -10.67 12.00
CA GLY A 111 -14.57 -11.94 12.11
C GLY A 111 -15.22 -13.02 11.25
N GLN A 112 -14.42 -13.91 10.65
CA GLN A 112 -14.94 -14.99 9.80
C GLN A 112 -15.58 -16.11 10.65
N THR A 113 -15.14 -16.26 11.90
CA THR A 113 -15.70 -17.15 12.91
C THR A 113 -16.12 -16.40 14.18
N ALA A 114 -16.92 -17.05 15.05
CA ALA A 114 -17.42 -16.43 16.28
C ALA A 114 -16.31 -16.06 17.30
N ASP A 115 -15.13 -16.67 17.18
CA ASP A 115 -13.94 -16.40 18.00
C ASP A 115 -12.97 -15.39 17.35
N ASP A 116 -13.17 -15.04 16.07
CA ASP A 116 -12.29 -14.10 15.39
C ASP A 116 -12.54 -12.68 15.85
N LYS A 117 -11.46 -11.99 16.21
CA LYS A 117 -11.52 -10.58 16.58
C LYS A 117 -11.93 -9.74 15.37
N ILE A 118 -12.89 -8.84 15.61
CA ILE A 118 -13.22 -7.76 14.69
C ILE A 118 -11.95 -6.96 14.42
N THR A 119 -11.65 -6.74 13.14
CA THR A 119 -10.46 -6.00 12.70
C THR A 119 -10.90 -4.71 12.01
N ASP A 120 -10.38 -3.58 12.48
CA ASP A 120 -10.59 -2.30 11.83
C ASP A 120 -9.47 -2.08 10.80
N LEU A 121 -9.87 -1.82 9.54
CA LEU A 121 -8.97 -1.53 8.42
C LEU A 121 -9.05 -0.05 8.08
N PHE A 122 -7.94 0.68 8.26
CA PHE A 122 -7.91 2.13 8.05
C PHE A 122 -7.51 2.49 6.62
N PHE A 123 -8.08 3.56 6.10
CA PHE A 123 -7.82 4.13 4.79
C PHE A 123 -7.57 5.63 4.91
N SER A 124 -6.59 6.14 4.17
CA SER A 124 -6.33 7.57 4.07
C SER A 124 -6.00 7.98 2.63
N PRO A 125 -6.27 9.25 2.25
CA PRO A 125 -5.98 9.77 0.92
C PRO A 125 -4.51 9.67 0.56
N VAL A 126 -4.22 9.34 -0.70
CA VAL A 126 -2.83 9.31 -1.21
C VAL A 126 -2.27 10.71 -1.39
N ILE A 127 -3.11 11.67 -1.80
CA ILE A 127 -2.75 13.09 -1.93
C ILE A 127 -3.82 13.96 -1.29
N THR A 128 -3.46 15.22 -1.02
CA THR A 128 -4.45 16.22 -0.65
C THR A 128 -5.35 16.50 -1.85
N ASN A 129 -6.64 16.23 -1.72
CA ASN A 129 -7.60 16.35 -2.82
C ASN A 129 -8.71 17.35 -2.48
N ARG A 130 -9.12 18.14 -3.46
CA ARG A 130 -10.16 19.15 -3.30
C ARG A 130 -11.54 18.52 -3.48
N LEU A 131 -12.35 18.63 -2.45
CA LEU A 131 -13.72 18.14 -2.42
C LEU A 131 -14.69 19.32 -2.38
N VAL A 132 -15.89 19.08 -2.89
CA VAL A 132 -16.96 20.06 -2.95
C VAL A 132 -18.23 19.47 -2.33
N ASN A 133 -19.00 20.29 -1.61
CA ASN A 133 -20.35 19.88 -1.21
C ASN A 133 -21.28 19.89 -2.43
N GLY A 134 -21.21 18.81 -3.21
CA GLY A 134 -21.94 18.60 -4.43
C GLY A 134 -21.75 17.19 -4.95
N ASP A 135 -22.63 16.75 -5.85
CA ASP A 135 -22.56 15.43 -6.48
C ASP A 135 -23.24 15.43 -7.86
N ILE A 136 -22.88 14.49 -8.72
CA ILE A 136 -23.48 14.31 -10.04
C ILE A 136 -24.80 13.55 -9.86
N ARG A 137 -25.91 14.15 -10.28
CA ARG A 137 -27.25 13.58 -10.15
C ARG A 137 -27.80 13.02 -11.46
N TYR A 138 -27.39 13.58 -12.59
CA TYR A 138 -27.86 13.13 -13.90
C TYR A 138 -26.74 13.08 -14.92
N LEU A 139 -26.82 12.09 -15.80
CA LEU A 139 -26.07 12.02 -17.05
C LEU A 139 -27.06 11.92 -18.20
N LEU A 140 -26.99 12.89 -19.11
CA LEU A 140 -27.86 12.99 -20.27
C LEU A 140 -27.04 12.91 -21.54
N THR A 141 -27.47 12.05 -22.45
CA THR A 141 -26.83 11.78 -23.73
C THR A 141 -27.90 11.63 -24.81
N GLU A 142 -27.51 11.59 -26.08
CA GLU A 142 -28.43 11.23 -27.17
C GLU A 142 -29.07 9.85 -26.96
N GLN A 143 -28.35 8.96 -26.27
CA GLN A 143 -28.75 7.58 -26.02
C GLN A 143 -29.55 7.40 -24.71
N GLY A 144 -29.83 8.46 -23.96
CA GLY A 144 -30.69 8.36 -22.78
C GLY A 144 -30.36 9.31 -21.63
N LEU A 145 -31.24 9.28 -20.63
CA LEU A 145 -31.12 9.99 -19.35
C LEU A 145 -30.91 8.97 -18.24
N VAL A 146 -29.81 9.10 -17.52
CA VAL A 146 -29.44 8.28 -16.35
C VAL A 146 -29.46 9.18 -15.12
N GLN A 147 -30.03 8.69 -14.02
CA GLN A 147 -29.99 9.32 -12.71
C GLN A 147 -29.07 8.54 -11.77
N PHE A 148 -28.24 9.25 -11.02
CA PHE A 148 -27.40 8.70 -9.96
C PHE A 148 -28.02 8.98 -8.59
N ARG A 149 -27.98 7.99 -7.69
CA ARG A 149 -28.43 8.07 -6.30
C ARG A 149 -27.43 7.34 -5.41
N GLY A 150 -26.50 8.10 -4.83
CA GLY A 150 -25.33 7.53 -4.16
C GLY A 150 -24.61 6.56 -5.09
N ARG A 151 -24.41 5.33 -4.62
CA ARG A 151 -23.78 4.28 -5.44
C ARG A 151 -24.64 3.83 -6.64
N ASP A 152 -25.96 3.89 -6.53
CA ASP A 152 -26.86 3.27 -7.50
C ASP A 152 -27.10 4.20 -8.71
N ARG A 153 -27.33 3.61 -9.88
CA ARG A 153 -27.73 4.33 -11.10
C ARG A 153 -28.99 3.72 -11.71
N VAL A 154 -29.85 4.58 -12.24
CA VAL A 154 -31.11 4.18 -12.87
C VAL A 154 -31.27 4.89 -14.20
N THR A 155 -31.48 4.12 -15.26
CA THR A 155 -31.85 4.66 -16.58
C THR A 155 -33.31 5.08 -16.57
N LEU A 156 -33.57 6.38 -16.71
CA LEU A 156 -34.92 6.96 -16.71
C LEU A 156 -35.53 6.97 -18.12
N GLU A 157 -34.72 7.24 -19.14
CA GLU A 157 -35.12 7.26 -20.54
C GLU A 157 -34.01 6.66 -21.40
N THR A 158 -34.37 5.89 -22.43
CA THR A 158 -33.42 5.22 -23.33
C THR A 158 -33.19 5.95 -24.65
N ARG A 159 -33.93 7.03 -24.90
CA ARG A 159 -33.70 7.98 -26.01
C ARG A 159 -34.23 9.35 -25.63
N VAL A 160 -33.43 10.37 -25.87
CA VAL A 160 -33.85 11.78 -25.74
C VAL A 160 -33.60 12.46 -27.07
N ARG A 161 -34.54 13.31 -27.50
CA ARG A 161 -34.40 14.02 -28.77
C ARG A 161 -33.56 15.27 -28.57
N PRO A 162 -32.40 15.40 -29.23
CA PRO A 162 -31.66 16.66 -29.22
C PRO A 162 -32.43 17.70 -30.03
N THR A 163 -32.36 18.97 -29.62
CA THR A 163 -32.96 20.08 -30.37
C THR A 163 -32.22 20.37 -31.67
N GLN A 164 -30.93 20.01 -31.75
CA GLN A 164 -30.05 20.24 -32.89
C GLN A 164 -29.11 19.06 -33.10
N PHE A 165 -28.82 18.74 -34.35
CA PHE A 165 -27.78 17.76 -34.68
C PHE A 165 -26.41 18.45 -34.70
N THR A 166 -25.48 17.92 -33.91
CA THR A 166 -24.11 18.42 -33.79
C THR A 166 -23.13 17.50 -34.52
N ASP A 167 -21.93 17.97 -34.82
CA ASP A 167 -20.83 17.14 -35.36
C ASP A 167 -20.06 16.36 -34.27
N TYR A 168 -20.37 16.63 -33.00
CA TYR A 168 -19.89 15.95 -31.81
C TYR A 168 -21.01 15.18 -31.09
N GLN A 169 -20.65 14.28 -30.16
CA GLN A 169 -21.56 13.67 -29.20
C GLN A 169 -21.54 14.49 -27.89
N SER A 170 -22.69 15.01 -27.45
CA SER A 170 -22.79 15.76 -26.19
C SER A 170 -23.19 14.86 -25.02
N VAL A 171 -22.43 14.95 -23.94
CA VAL A 171 -22.76 14.39 -22.63
C VAL A 171 -23.00 15.55 -21.67
N TRP A 172 -24.19 15.61 -21.09
CA TRP A 172 -24.58 16.63 -20.12
C TRP A 172 -24.59 16.03 -18.72
N LEU A 173 -23.82 16.62 -17.81
CA LEU A 173 -23.75 16.22 -16.40
C LEU A 173 -24.53 17.23 -15.57
N GLY A 174 -25.57 16.77 -14.89
CA GLY A 174 -26.35 17.57 -13.94
C GLY A 174 -25.73 17.47 -12.55
N VAL A 175 -25.04 18.51 -12.12
CA VAL A 175 -24.31 18.60 -10.86
C VAL A 175 -25.14 19.35 -9.82
N GLU A 176 -25.43 18.69 -8.70
CA GLU A 176 -25.91 19.35 -7.50
C GLU A 176 -24.71 19.99 -6.81
N ILE A 177 -24.74 21.29 -6.53
CA ILE A 177 -23.61 21.99 -5.91
C ILE A 177 -24.10 23.06 -4.95
N ASP A 178 -23.44 23.20 -3.81
CA ASP A 178 -23.71 24.29 -2.86
C ASP A 178 -23.47 25.65 -3.53
N SER A 179 -24.41 26.58 -3.33
CA SER A 179 -24.36 27.92 -3.94
C SER A 179 -23.18 28.76 -3.45
N ARG A 180 -22.59 28.41 -2.31
CA ARG A 180 -21.42 29.08 -1.71
C ARG A 180 -20.10 28.66 -2.34
N VAL A 181 -20.07 27.65 -3.21
CA VAL A 181 -18.84 27.21 -3.89
C VAL A 181 -18.40 28.30 -4.88
N PRO A 182 -17.19 28.89 -4.73
CA PRO A 182 -16.77 30.04 -5.53
C PRO A 182 -16.39 29.66 -6.97
N SER A 183 -15.75 28.51 -7.16
CA SER A 183 -15.26 28.01 -8.45
C SER A 183 -15.17 26.49 -8.49
N LEU A 184 -15.17 25.92 -9.70
CA LEU A 184 -14.86 24.50 -9.96
C LEU A 184 -13.36 24.22 -10.15
N ALA A 185 -12.50 25.21 -9.94
CA ALA A 185 -11.06 25.07 -10.17
C ALA A 185 -10.45 23.94 -9.33
N ASN A 186 -9.59 23.13 -9.98
CA ASN A 186 -8.93 21.96 -9.39
C ASN A 186 -9.88 20.85 -8.89
N LEU A 187 -11.15 20.84 -9.32
CA LEU A 187 -12.03 19.70 -9.05
C LEU A 187 -11.76 18.57 -10.03
N ALA A 188 -11.59 17.36 -9.50
CA ALA A 188 -11.38 16.15 -10.27
C ALA A 188 -12.70 15.39 -10.48
N ILE A 189 -12.96 14.99 -11.72
CA ILE A 189 -14.07 14.11 -12.10
C ILE A 189 -13.51 12.72 -12.35
N TYR A 190 -14.11 11.71 -11.70
CA TYR A 190 -13.80 10.31 -11.89
C TYR A 190 -14.70 9.68 -12.95
N PHE A 191 -14.11 8.83 -13.79
CA PHE A 191 -14.80 8.07 -14.83
C PHE A 191 -14.57 6.56 -14.67
N ASP A 192 -15.58 5.76 -14.97
CA ASP A 192 -15.45 4.31 -15.14
C ASP A 192 -16.50 3.74 -16.10
N TRP A 193 -16.29 2.50 -16.55
CA TRP A 193 -17.27 1.70 -17.27
C TRP A 193 -17.36 0.31 -16.63
N GLU A 194 -18.30 0.17 -15.70
CA GLU A 194 -18.54 -1.12 -15.03
C GLU A 194 -18.75 -2.25 -16.06
N ASN A 195 -18.14 -3.41 -15.81
CA ASN A 195 -18.21 -4.63 -16.63
C ASN A 195 -17.53 -4.58 -18.00
N GLU A 196 -16.86 -3.48 -18.38
CA GLU A 196 -15.96 -3.48 -19.54
C GLU A 196 -14.57 -3.99 -19.14
N LEU A 197 -13.86 -4.59 -20.10
CA LEU A 197 -12.48 -5.04 -19.90
C LEU A 197 -11.54 -3.84 -19.79
N GLU A 198 -10.51 -3.93 -18.96
CA GLU A 198 -9.61 -2.82 -18.64
C GLU A 198 -8.91 -2.28 -19.89
N ARG A 199 -8.56 -3.15 -20.86
CA ARG A 199 -8.01 -2.72 -22.17
C ARG A 199 -8.97 -1.83 -22.97
N VAL A 200 -10.28 -2.08 -22.87
CA VAL A 200 -11.32 -1.29 -23.55
C VAL A 200 -11.46 0.04 -22.85
N LYS A 201 -11.52 0.03 -21.51
CA LYS A 201 -11.54 1.24 -20.69
C LYS A 201 -10.35 2.14 -20.97
N ALA A 202 -9.14 1.58 -21.08
CA ALA A 202 -7.92 2.31 -21.40
C ALA A 202 -8.03 3.13 -22.70
N THR A 203 -8.76 2.60 -23.70
CA THR A 203 -9.04 3.32 -24.95
C THR A 203 -10.00 4.48 -24.71
N TYR A 204 -11.07 4.27 -23.94
CA TYR A 204 -12.03 5.32 -23.61
C TYR A 204 -11.41 6.44 -22.78
N TYR A 205 -10.59 6.11 -21.78
CA TYR A 205 -9.87 7.08 -20.98
C TYR A 205 -8.95 7.95 -21.84
N ARG A 206 -8.23 7.36 -22.80
CA ARG A 206 -7.36 8.13 -23.71
C ARG A 206 -8.14 9.13 -24.56
N LYS A 207 -9.30 8.72 -25.09
CA LYS A 207 -10.20 9.60 -25.85
C LYS A 207 -10.78 10.73 -24.99
N LEU A 208 -11.15 10.43 -23.73
CA LEU A 208 -11.62 11.45 -22.78
C LEU A 208 -10.55 12.46 -22.38
N GLN A 209 -9.28 12.02 -22.31
CA GLN A 209 -8.16 12.83 -21.87
C GLN A 209 -7.48 13.62 -23.00
N ASP A 210 -7.79 13.30 -24.26
CA ASP A 210 -7.27 14.00 -25.42
C ASP A 210 -7.96 15.38 -25.56
N PRO A 211 -7.20 16.50 -25.41
CA PRO A 211 -7.76 17.85 -25.48
C PRO A 211 -8.31 18.20 -26.87
N THR A 212 -8.03 17.40 -27.91
CA THR A 212 -8.59 17.59 -29.26
C THR A 212 -9.91 16.86 -29.47
N GLN A 213 -10.21 15.86 -28.63
CA GLN A 213 -11.42 15.03 -28.76
C GLN A 213 -12.46 15.31 -27.68
N ALA A 214 -12.05 15.85 -26.53
CA ALA A 214 -12.91 16.14 -25.39
C ALA A 214 -12.82 17.62 -24.99
N HIS A 215 -13.97 18.30 -25.01
CA HIS A 215 -14.07 19.70 -24.62
C HIS A 215 -15.19 19.90 -23.59
N TRP A 216 -14.90 20.67 -22.56
CA TRP A 216 -15.82 20.96 -21.46
C TRP A 216 -16.39 22.36 -21.58
N PHE A 217 -17.68 22.51 -21.34
CA PHE A 217 -18.36 23.79 -21.35
C PHE A 217 -19.28 23.92 -20.14
N LEU A 218 -19.34 25.15 -19.61
CA LEU A 218 -20.31 25.56 -18.61
C LEU A 218 -21.08 26.76 -19.17
N ASN A 219 -22.41 26.61 -19.33
CA ASN A 219 -23.27 27.67 -19.87
C ASN A 219 -22.74 28.31 -21.18
N GLY A 220 -22.12 27.50 -22.04
CA GLY A 220 -21.53 27.92 -23.32
C GLY A 220 -20.09 28.43 -23.26
N GLN A 221 -19.50 28.61 -22.09
CA GLN A 221 -18.10 28.99 -21.91
C GLN A 221 -17.22 27.75 -21.76
N GLN A 222 -16.12 27.68 -22.51
CA GLN A 222 -15.20 26.54 -22.47
C GLN A 222 -14.40 26.54 -21.15
N LEU A 223 -14.32 25.39 -20.51
CA LEU A 223 -13.54 25.18 -19.29
C LEU A 223 -12.17 24.54 -19.63
N PRO A 224 -11.06 25.03 -19.05
CA PRO A 224 -9.79 24.35 -19.15
C PRO A 224 -9.81 23.05 -18.33
N THR A 225 -9.29 21.97 -18.90
CA THR A 225 -9.13 20.68 -18.22
C THR A 225 -7.73 20.13 -18.42
N GLN A 226 -7.31 19.28 -17.49
CA GLN A 226 -6.05 18.57 -17.52
C GLN A 226 -6.31 17.09 -17.25
N PRO A 227 -5.61 16.18 -17.95
CA PRO A 227 -5.72 14.75 -17.68
C PRO A 227 -5.07 14.43 -16.33
N GLY A 228 -5.58 13.41 -15.65
CA GLY A 228 -5.04 12.98 -14.37
C GLY A 228 -5.69 13.64 -13.17
N LEU A 229 -5.24 13.19 -12.00
CA LEU A 229 -5.57 13.77 -10.71
C LEU A 229 -4.48 14.79 -10.35
N GLN A 230 -4.87 16.00 -9.96
CA GLN A 230 -3.94 17.01 -9.45
C GLN A 230 -4.03 17.08 -7.92
N ALA A 231 -2.89 17.27 -7.25
CA ALA A 231 -2.89 17.61 -5.84
C ALA A 231 -3.46 19.02 -5.66
N ALA A 232 -4.28 19.22 -4.62
CA ALA A 232 -4.74 20.55 -4.27
C ALA A 232 -3.52 21.42 -3.90
N PRO A 233 -3.47 22.70 -4.34
CA PRO A 233 -2.40 23.60 -3.94
C PRO A 233 -2.38 23.72 -2.41
N PRO A 234 -1.19 23.75 -1.78
CA PRO A 234 -1.09 23.81 -0.33
C PRO A 234 -1.79 25.06 0.19
N ILE A 235 -2.69 24.88 1.16
CA ILE A 235 -3.23 25.99 1.94
C ILE A 235 -2.10 26.51 2.83
N ASN A 236 -1.87 27.83 2.80
CA ASN A 236 -1.01 28.53 3.74
C ASN A 236 -1.49 28.28 5.18
N ASP A 237 -0.96 27.22 5.82
CA ASP A 237 -0.81 27.05 7.27
C ASP A 237 -0.04 25.76 7.59
N SER A 238 1.09 25.55 6.92
CA SER A 238 2.26 24.86 7.49
C SER A 238 3.46 25.23 6.64
N PRO A 239 4.60 25.65 7.21
CA PRO A 239 5.76 25.99 6.42
C PRO A 239 6.15 24.82 5.52
N GLU A 240 6.28 25.15 4.24
CA GLU A 240 6.68 24.33 3.11
C GLU A 240 7.70 23.25 3.47
N TYR A 241 7.25 22.00 3.41
CA TYR A 241 8.07 20.80 3.49
C TYR A 241 8.74 20.44 2.14
N GLY A 242 9.05 21.45 1.31
CA GLY A 242 9.53 21.22 -0.06
C GLY A 242 10.75 22.03 -0.51
N SER A 243 11.18 23.08 0.20
CA SER A 243 12.09 24.08 -0.39
C SER A 243 13.34 24.44 0.44
N SER A 244 13.59 23.85 1.61
CA SER A 244 14.79 24.16 2.40
C SER A 244 15.45 22.96 3.10
N ILE A 245 15.69 21.88 2.36
CA ILE A 245 16.51 20.75 2.83
C ILE A 245 17.52 20.42 1.74
N ARG A 246 18.58 21.23 1.64
CA ARG A 246 19.79 20.87 0.90
C ARG A 246 20.96 21.30 1.76
N ASN A 247 21.60 20.33 2.43
CA ASN A 247 23.06 20.15 2.53
C ASN A 247 23.49 19.41 3.80
N TRP A 248 23.24 18.10 3.98
CA TRP A 248 24.09 17.22 4.81
C TRP A 248 23.92 15.72 4.48
N GLU A 249 25.02 14.95 4.54
CA GLU A 249 25.09 13.51 4.20
C GLU A 249 24.16 12.59 5.03
N GLY A 250 23.57 13.12 6.12
CA GLY A 250 22.60 12.45 6.97
C GLY A 250 21.20 12.26 6.36
N GLU A 251 20.82 13.14 5.43
CA GLU A 251 19.47 13.20 4.84
C GLU A 251 19.16 12.04 3.91
N GLN A 252 20.16 11.35 3.37
CA GLN A 252 19.97 10.35 2.32
C GLN A 252 19.03 9.22 2.71
N ARG A 253 19.02 8.72 3.96
CA ARG A 253 18.16 7.56 4.31
C ARG A 253 16.71 7.91 4.65
N LEU A 254 16.47 9.08 5.25
CA LEU A 254 15.09 9.55 5.44
C LEU A 254 14.54 10.09 4.12
N ALA A 255 15.38 10.71 3.29
CA ALA A 255 15.08 10.93 1.88
C ALA A 255 14.74 9.60 1.21
N THR A 256 15.56 8.54 1.29
CA THR A 256 15.23 7.23 0.67
C THR A 256 13.93 6.59 1.21
N GLN A 257 13.55 6.84 2.46
CA GLN A 257 12.30 6.30 3.03
C GLN A 257 11.08 7.15 2.67
N LEU A 258 11.22 8.48 2.67
CA LEU A 258 10.27 9.39 2.04
C LEU A 258 10.17 9.07 0.55
N ASP A 259 11.27 8.74 -0.12
CA ASP A 259 11.33 8.33 -1.51
C ASP A 259 10.62 6.99 -1.67
N ALA A 260 10.78 6.02 -0.77
CA ALA A 260 10.06 4.75 -0.81
C ALA A 260 8.56 4.93 -0.59
N LEU A 261 8.15 5.81 0.34
CA LEU A 261 6.75 6.19 0.50
C LEU A 261 6.23 6.89 -0.75
N ASN A 262 6.92 7.91 -1.22
CA ASN A 262 6.57 8.70 -2.39
C ASN A 262 6.48 7.79 -3.62
N GLN A 263 7.36 6.80 -3.75
CA GLN A 263 7.29 5.76 -4.79
C GLN A 263 6.02 4.93 -4.66
N LEU A 264 5.66 4.48 -3.45
CA LEU A 264 4.40 3.74 -3.24
C LEU A 264 3.18 4.62 -3.53
N GLU A 265 3.18 5.88 -3.11
CA GLU A 265 2.11 6.84 -3.39
C GLU A 265 2.01 7.13 -4.90
N GLU A 266 3.13 7.37 -5.58
CA GLU A 266 3.22 7.62 -7.01
C GLU A 266 2.80 6.39 -7.83
N GLU A 267 3.15 5.18 -7.39
CA GLU A 267 2.67 3.92 -8.01
C GLU A 267 1.14 3.84 -7.95
N VAL A 268 0.53 4.18 -6.80
CA VAL A 268 -0.94 4.19 -6.63
C VAL A 268 -1.60 5.31 -7.44
N LEU A 269 -1.01 6.51 -7.43
CA LEU A 269 -1.52 7.64 -8.22
C LEU A 269 -1.46 7.34 -9.71
N THR A 270 -0.34 6.82 -10.21
CA THR A 270 -0.18 6.45 -11.62
C THR A 270 -1.19 5.37 -12.03
N HIS A 271 -1.49 4.44 -11.11
CA HIS A 271 -2.52 3.42 -11.35
C HIS A 271 -3.91 4.01 -11.58
N TYR A 272 -4.29 5.07 -10.86
CA TYR A 272 -5.64 5.64 -10.95
C TYR A 272 -5.73 6.90 -11.82
N ALA A 273 -4.63 7.60 -12.09
CA ALA A 273 -4.62 8.92 -12.72
C ALA A 273 -5.38 8.95 -14.05
N HIS A 274 -5.23 7.92 -14.88
CA HIS A 274 -5.90 7.85 -16.18
C HIS A 274 -7.44 7.80 -16.09
N ARG A 275 -8.02 7.57 -14.91
CA ARG A 275 -9.47 7.56 -14.65
C ARG A 275 -10.03 8.93 -14.26
N PHE A 276 -9.16 9.92 -14.09
CA PHE A 276 -9.54 11.27 -13.67
C PHE A 276 -9.32 12.31 -14.78
N VAL A 277 -10.18 13.32 -14.78
CA VAL A 277 -9.99 14.59 -15.49
C VAL A 277 -10.17 15.70 -14.47
N THR A 278 -9.19 16.58 -14.37
CA THR A 278 -9.21 17.69 -13.40
C THR A 278 -9.48 19.01 -14.12
N PHE A 279 -10.37 19.83 -13.59
CA PHE A 279 -10.55 21.19 -14.07
C PHE A 279 -9.32 22.05 -13.75
N GLY A 280 -8.87 22.83 -14.72
CA GLY A 280 -7.75 23.76 -14.55
C GLY A 280 -8.17 25.03 -13.81
N ASP A 281 -7.60 26.15 -14.23
CA ASP A 281 -7.92 27.45 -13.68
C ASP A 281 -9.30 27.93 -14.19
N VAL A 282 -10.34 27.54 -13.45
CA VAL A 282 -11.72 27.94 -13.73
C VAL A 282 -12.03 29.23 -12.96
N PRO A 283 -12.44 30.31 -13.64
CA PRO A 283 -12.85 31.54 -12.98
C PRO A 283 -14.03 31.39 -12.01
N ASP A 284 -14.06 32.27 -11.03
CA ASP A 284 -15.12 32.33 -10.02
C ASP A 284 -16.48 32.77 -10.60
N ARG A 285 -17.53 32.58 -9.80
CA ARG A 285 -18.92 33.01 -10.08
C ARG A 285 -19.10 34.48 -10.49
N THR A 286 -18.12 35.33 -10.24
CA THR A 286 -18.14 36.75 -10.64
C THR A 286 -17.78 36.97 -12.11
N GLN A 287 -17.06 36.03 -12.72
CA GLN A 287 -16.53 36.13 -14.08
C GLN A 287 -17.22 35.17 -15.06
N ILE A 288 -17.69 34.03 -14.57
CA ILE A 288 -18.37 33.00 -15.35
C ILE A 288 -19.79 32.79 -14.81
N ASN A 289 -20.71 32.41 -15.70
CA ASN A 289 -22.09 32.13 -15.33
C ASN A 289 -22.23 30.73 -14.72
N TYR A 290 -22.55 30.66 -13.43
CA TYR A 290 -22.86 29.43 -12.68
C TYR A 290 -24.35 29.24 -12.41
N SER A 291 -25.21 29.84 -13.24
CA SER A 291 -26.66 29.68 -13.11
C SER A 291 -27.05 28.21 -13.24
N THR A 292 -27.94 27.81 -12.34
CA THR A 292 -28.55 26.50 -12.30
C THR A 292 -29.82 26.49 -13.15
N SER A 293 -30.17 25.33 -13.71
CA SER A 293 -31.43 25.13 -14.42
C SER A 293 -31.98 23.72 -14.13
N ALA A 294 -33.29 23.55 -14.27
CA ALA A 294 -33.91 22.24 -14.09
C ALA A 294 -33.44 21.22 -15.14
N HIS A 295 -33.30 21.65 -16.40
CA HIS A 295 -32.85 20.80 -17.51
C HIS A 295 -31.99 21.62 -18.50
N PRO A 296 -31.13 20.96 -19.29
CA PRO A 296 -30.37 21.63 -20.34
C PRO A 296 -31.27 21.96 -21.54
N ILE A 297 -31.07 23.14 -22.13
CA ILE A 297 -31.89 23.67 -23.25
C ILE A 297 -31.71 22.83 -24.53
N THR A 298 -30.62 22.10 -24.65
CA THR A 298 -30.19 21.34 -25.85
C THR A 298 -31.01 20.08 -26.13
N TYR A 299 -31.88 19.67 -25.21
CA TYR A 299 -32.71 18.47 -25.35
C TYR A 299 -34.19 18.77 -25.10
N GLU A 300 -35.04 18.18 -25.94
CA GLU A 300 -36.49 18.34 -25.80
C GLU A 300 -37.03 17.36 -24.76
N PHE A 301 -37.69 17.91 -23.74
CA PHE A 301 -38.45 17.15 -22.75
C PHE A 301 -39.90 17.62 -22.74
N THR A 302 -40.83 16.67 -22.71
CA THR A 302 -42.26 17.01 -22.53
C THR A 302 -42.50 17.59 -21.12
N PRO A 303 -43.53 18.43 -20.90
CA PRO A 303 -43.83 18.97 -19.57
C PRO A 303 -43.99 17.89 -18.49
N VAL A 304 -44.54 16.73 -18.87
CA VAL A 304 -44.69 15.56 -17.98
C VAL A 304 -43.33 14.98 -17.59
N GLN A 305 -42.41 14.84 -18.55
CA GLN A 305 -41.04 14.37 -18.28
C GLN A 305 -40.26 15.38 -17.44
N GLN A 306 -40.42 16.68 -17.71
CA GLN A 306 -39.79 17.73 -16.92
C GLN A 306 -40.20 17.65 -15.45
N GLN A 307 -41.50 17.57 -15.18
CA GLN A 307 -42.02 17.46 -13.81
C GLN A 307 -41.64 16.14 -13.12
N LYS A 308 -41.51 15.06 -13.88
CA LYS A 308 -41.16 13.73 -13.36
C LYS A 308 -39.67 13.60 -13.04
N TYR A 309 -38.80 14.07 -13.92
CA TYR A 309 -37.36 13.81 -13.84
C TYR A 309 -36.56 14.96 -13.24
N PHE A 310 -36.95 16.21 -13.44
CA PHE A 310 -36.17 17.39 -13.06
C PHE A 310 -36.89 18.18 -11.97
N GLN A 311 -36.71 17.76 -10.71
CA GLN A 311 -37.36 18.36 -9.54
C GLN A 311 -36.52 19.42 -8.83
N GLN A 312 -35.26 19.55 -9.21
CA GLN A 312 -34.28 20.44 -8.60
C GLN A 312 -33.49 21.17 -9.68
N GLU A 313 -33.05 22.39 -9.37
CA GLU A 313 -32.15 23.13 -10.25
C GLU A 313 -30.72 22.62 -10.06
N LEU A 314 -30.04 22.35 -11.17
CA LEU A 314 -28.70 21.78 -11.19
C LEU A 314 -27.77 22.63 -12.07
N LEU A 315 -26.48 22.53 -11.78
CA LEU A 315 -25.44 23.08 -12.64
C LEU A 315 -25.18 22.08 -13.76
N TRP A 316 -25.33 22.50 -15.01
CA TRP A 316 -25.17 21.61 -16.16
C TRP A 316 -23.81 21.81 -16.83
N LEU A 317 -22.99 20.77 -16.82
CA LEU A 317 -21.71 20.72 -17.54
C LEU A 317 -21.89 19.96 -18.85
N GLU A 318 -21.47 20.56 -19.97
CA GLU A 318 -21.49 19.92 -21.28
C GLU A 318 -20.08 19.40 -21.60
N LEU A 319 -19.96 18.09 -21.75
CA LEU A 319 -18.80 17.42 -22.31
C LEU A 319 -19.08 17.08 -23.78
N ARG A 320 -18.34 17.71 -24.69
CA ARG A 320 -18.39 17.44 -26.13
C ARG A 320 -17.31 16.44 -26.50
N LEU A 321 -17.72 15.30 -27.03
CA LEU A 321 -16.85 14.22 -27.46
C LEU A 321 -16.87 14.07 -28.99
N SER A 322 -15.73 13.73 -29.57
CA SER A 322 -15.66 13.33 -30.98
C SER A 322 -16.62 12.18 -31.31
N ARG A 323 -17.17 12.17 -32.53
CA ARG A 323 -18.08 11.09 -32.98
C ARG A 323 -17.41 9.71 -33.06
N ASP A 324 -16.08 9.64 -33.04
CA ASP A 324 -15.32 8.39 -32.93
C ASP A 324 -15.39 7.76 -31.52
N PHE A 325 -15.92 8.48 -30.52
CA PHE A 325 -16.21 7.87 -29.23
C PHE A 325 -17.38 6.87 -29.36
N PRO A 326 -17.27 5.62 -28.89
CA PRO A 326 -18.34 4.64 -29.06
C PRO A 326 -19.64 5.06 -28.37
N SER A 327 -20.70 5.25 -29.16
CA SER A 327 -22.01 5.68 -28.66
C SER A 327 -22.63 4.69 -27.65
N ALA A 328 -22.27 3.41 -27.73
CA ALA A 328 -22.71 2.37 -26.80
C ALA A 328 -22.06 2.50 -25.41
N ALA A 329 -20.92 3.18 -25.30
CA ALA A 329 -20.20 3.37 -24.05
C ALA A 329 -20.78 4.53 -23.22
N LEU A 330 -21.44 5.52 -23.86
CA LEU A 330 -21.93 6.72 -23.17
C LEU A 330 -23.00 6.43 -22.09
N PRO A 331 -24.05 5.61 -22.34
CA PRO A 331 -25.01 5.26 -21.30
C PRO A 331 -24.42 4.44 -20.14
N ARG A 332 -23.30 3.73 -20.41
CA ARG A 332 -22.61 2.89 -19.43
C ARG A 332 -21.56 3.66 -18.64
N MET A 333 -21.28 4.90 -19.02
CA MET A 333 -20.29 5.75 -18.37
C MET A 333 -20.75 6.08 -16.95
N GLU A 334 -19.92 5.70 -15.99
CA GLU A 334 -20.03 6.11 -14.60
C GLU A 334 -19.21 7.39 -14.42
N VAL A 335 -19.82 8.43 -13.86
CA VAL A 335 -19.17 9.72 -13.64
C VAL A 335 -19.46 10.16 -12.22
N ARG A 336 -18.43 10.48 -11.45
CA ARG A 336 -18.56 10.90 -10.04
C ARG A 336 -17.67 12.09 -9.71
N LEU A 337 -18.13 12.91 -8.77
CA LEU A 337 -17.31 13.91 -8.09
C LEU A 337 -16.78 13.34 -6.77
N ASN A 338 -15.88 14.08 -6.12
CA ASN A 338 -15.42 13.78 -4.77
C ASN A 338 -14.81 12.38 -4.60
N CYS A 339 -14.21 11.85 -5.66
CA CYS A 339 -13.49 10.60 -5.64
C CYS A 339 -12.01 10.83 -5.35
N VAL A 340 -11.46 10.07 -4.40
CA VAL A 340 -10.09 10.19 -3.92
C VAL A 340 -9.44 8.82 -3.90
N PRO A 341 -8.27 8.63 -4.52
CA PRO A 341 -7.46 7.45 -4.27
C PRO A 341 -7.06 7.38 -2.80
N VAL A 342 -7.29 6.23 -2.18
CA VAL A 342 -6.96 5.94 -0.78
C VAL A 342 -6.07 4.72 -0.67
N MET A 343 -5.22 4.70 0.35
CA MET A 343 -4.37 3.58 0.73
C MET A 343 -4.77 3.05 2.11
N ASN A 344 -4.66 1.74 2.30
CA ASN A 344 -4.82 1.07 3.58
C ASN A 344 -3.62 1.39 4.48
N ARG A 345 -3.66 2.57 5.11
CA ARG A 345 -2.64 3.01 6.06
C ARG A 345 -3.30 3.71 7.25
N HIS A 346 -2.86 3.36 8.44
CA HIS A 346 -3.30 3.92 9.70
C HIS A 346 -2.22 4.85 10.27
N LEU A 347 -2.57 6.10 10.54
CA LEU A 347 -1.71 7.05 11.24
C LEU A 347 -1.81 6.77 12.73
N ASN A 348 -0.70 6.38 13.33
CA ASN A 348 -0.58 6.16 14.77
C ASN A 348 0.17 7.35 15.37
N GLU A 349 -0.33 7.84 16.50
CA GLU A 349 0.29 8.91 17.26
C GLU A 349 0.69 8.36 18.64
N ALA A 350 1.96 8.47 18.99
CA ALA A 350 2.48 8.08 20.29
C ALA A 350 3.16 9.26 20.97
N ILE A 351 2.77 9.55 22.22
CA ILE A 351 3.39 10.58 23.05
C ILE A 351 4.37 9.89 24.00
N GLN A 352 5.63 10.32 23.98
CA GLN A 352 6.68 9.74 24.82
C GLN A 352 7.42 10.83 25.59
N ARG A 353 7.69 10.56 26.86
CA ARG A 353 8.46 11.46 27.73
C ARG A 353 9.94 11.10 27.67
N LEU A 354 10.77 12.04 27.19
CA LEU A 354 12.21 11.83 27.05
C LEU A 354 12.96 12.01 28.37
N GLN A 355 13.92 11.12 28.61
CA GLN A 355 14.92 11.21 29.69
C GLN A 355 16.26 11.74 29.14
N GLN A 356 17.19 12.14 30.02
CA GLN A 356 18.49 12.74 29.64
C GLN A 356 19.42 11.80 28.85
N THR A 357 19.15 10.50 28.85
CA THR A 357 19.94 9.47 28.16
C THR A 357 19.34 9.13 26.79
N LEU A 358 19.99 8.23 26.06
CA LEU A 358 19.41 7.61 24.87
C LEU A 358 18.06 6.96 25.22
N ASN A 359 16.98 7.43 24.63
CA ASN A 359 15.65 6.90 24.87
C ASN A 359 15.29 5.89 23.79
N VAL A 360 14.67 4.77 24.18
CA VAL A 360 14.23 3.71 23.26
C VAL A 360 12.77 3.39 23.51
N TYR A 361 11.93 3.57 22.49
CA TYR A 361 10.50 3.28 22.58
C TYR A 361 10.07 2.30 21.48
N PRO A 362 9.23 1.30 21.79
CA PRO A 362 8.59 0.48 20.78
C PRO A 362 7.49 1.26 20.07
N LEU A 363 7.40 1.12 18.76
CA LEU A 363 6.30 1.62 17.94
C LEU A 363 5.20 0.54 17.90
N ILE A 364 4.37 0.52 18.94
CA ILE A 364 3.32 -0.46 19.12
C ILE A 364 2.15 -0.12 18.18
N SER A 365 1.79 -1.07 17.32
CA SER A 365 0.57 -1.02 16.49
C SER A 365 0.00 -2.43 16.37
N GLN A 366 -1.31 -2.57 16.13
CA GLN A 366 -1.89 -3.87 15.80
C GLN A 366 -1.49 -4.35 14.40
N GLU A 367 -1.07 -3.42 13.56
CA GLU A 367 -0.77 -3.56 12.14
C GLU A 367 0.74 -3.56 11.89
N GLU A 368 1.15 -3.93 10.68
CA GLU A 368 2.56 -3.89 10.30
C GLU A 368 3.03 -2.45 10.12
N PHE A 369 4.20 -2.14 10.66
CA PHE A 369 4.79 -0.82 10.51
C PHE A 369 5.19 -0.55 9.05
N LEU A 370 4.93 0.67 8.58
CA LEU A 370 5.25 1.12 7.23
C LEU A 370 6.39 2.16 7.26
N PHE A 371 6.19 3.34 7.86
CA PHE A 371 7.23 4.38 7.98
C PHE A 371 6.91 5.39 9.11
N ILE A 372 7.95 6.07 9.60
CA ILE A 372 7.80 7.23 10.49
C ILE A 372 7.46 8.44 9.63
N ARG A 373 6.36 9.12 9.95
CA ARG A 373 5.93 10.37 9.30
C ARG A 373 6.72 11.56 9.84
N ARG A 374 6.69 11.76 11.17
CA ARG A 374 7.43 12.82 11.84
C ARG A 374 7.62 12.54 13.32
N VAL A 375 8.65 13.16 13.88
CA VAL A 375 8.90 13.22 15.31
C VAL A 375 9.10 14.68 15.67
N TYR A 376 8.29 15.21 16.57
CA TYR A 376 8.35 16.60 16.98
C TYR A 376 8.16 16.77 18.48
N ASP A 377 8.73 17.84 19.00
CA ASP A 377 8.58 18.26 20.38
C ASP A 377 7.15 18.76 20.62
N ALA A 378 6.51 18.29 21.69
CA ALA A 378 5.11 18.59 21.99
C ALA A 378 4.84 20.06 22.36
N GLU A 379 5.85 20.77 22.87
CA GLU A 379 5.69 22.15 23.33
C GLU A 379 6.08 23.15 22.24
N THR A 380 7.20 22.89 21.57
CA THR A 380 7.78 23.81 20.58
C THR A 380 7.34 23.50 19.16
N ASN A 381 6.79 22.30 18.91
CA ASN A 381 6.51 21.76 17.57
C ASN A 381 7.79 21.67 16.70
N ASP A 382 8.98 21.73 17.33
CA ASP A 382 10.26 21.59 16.67
C ASP A 382 10.48 20.13 16.24
N LEU A 383 10.93 19.95 15.00
CA LEU A 383 11.14 18.64 14.42
C LEU A 383 12.48 18.03 14.85
N TYR A 384 12.46 16.76 15.19
CA TYR A 384 13.65 15.94 15.39
C TYR A 384 14.17 15.48 14.03
N ARG A 385 15.49 15.49 13.84
CA ARG A 385 16.12 15.06 12.59
C ARG A 385 16.38 13.57 12.59
N SER A 386 16.17 12.87 11.48
CA SER A 386 16.59 11.47 11.42
C SER A 386 18.10 11.34 11.22
N SER A 387 18.72 10.40 11.92
CA SER A 387 20.13 10.05 11.79
C SER A 387 20.28 8.72 11.03
N PRO A 388 21.14 8.65 9.99
CA PRO A 388 21.41 7.39 9.29
C PRO A 388 22.38 6.50 10.07
N LEU A 389 22.89 6.95 11.23
CA LEU A 389 23.84 6.17 12.01
C LEU A 389 23.16 4.88 12.46
N ARG A 390 23.91 3.77 12.38
CA ARG A 390 23.44 2.49 12.93
C ARG A 390 23.71 2.40 14.42
N ASN A 391 24.65 3.20 14.93
CA ASN A 391 25.05 3.22 16.33
C ASN A 391 24.23 4.26 17.09
N ALA A 392 23.53 3.81 18.14
CA ALA A 392 22.65 4.67 18.91
C ALA A 392 23.43 5.63 19.84
N GLU A 393 24.67 5.29 20.21
CA GLU A 393 25.53 6.12 21.07
C GLU A 393 26.08 7.35 20.33
N GLU A 394 26.26 7.24 19.02
CA GLU A 394 26.75 8.30 18.14
C GLU A 394 25.64 9.24 17.65
N LEU A 395 24.39 9.07 18.13
CA LEU A 395 23.30 9.94 17.71
C LEU A 395 23.60 11.40 18.06
N PRO A 396 23.48 12.34 17.09
CA PRO A 396 23.57 13.76 17.39
C PRO A 396 22.38 14.22 18.24
N GLU A 397 22.53 15.35 18.94
CA GLU A 397 21.42 15.95 19.69
C GLU A 397 20.27 16.35 18.75
N ASN A 398 19.05 16.32 19.28
CA ASN A 398 17.81 16.60 18.53
C ASN A 398 17.65 15.70 17.28
N SER A 399 18.01 14.43 17.43
CA SER A 399 17.88 13.45 16.37
C SER A 399 17.22 12.16 16.83
N PHE A 400 16.68 11.41 15.87
CA PHE A 400 16.13 10.09 16.06
C PHE A 400 16.67 9.10 15.03
N MET A 401 16.72 7.83 15.39
CA MET A 401 16.91 6.73 14.44
C MET A 401 15.88 5.66 14.77
N TRP A 402 15.56 4.80 13.81
CA TRP A 402 14.65 3.70 14.06
C TRP A 402 15.19 2.41 13.45
N ARG A 403 14.69 1.27 13.95
CA ARG A 403 15.10 -0.06 13.48
C ARG A 403 13.85 -0.89 13.20
N SER A 404 13.68 -1.30 11.93
CA SER A 404 12.50 -1.99 11.39
C SER A 404 12.21 -3.34 11.98
N HIS A 405 13.28 -4.09 12.29
CA HIS A 405 13.28 -5.36 12.98
C HIS A 405 14.71 -5.89 13.03
N GLY A 406 14.97 -6.88 13.90
CA GLY A 406 16.09 -7.80 13.69
C GLY A 406 17.48 -7.34 14.13
N VAL A 407 17.64 -6.18 14.77
CA VAL A 407 18.88 -5.85 15.52
C VAL A 407 18.73 -6.09 17.03
N GLY A 408 17.51 -6.39 17.48
CA GLY A 408 17.35 -7.06 18.75
C GLY A 408 17.70 -8.52 18.55
N ARG A 409 18.77 -9.02 19.18
CA ARG A 409 18.91 -10.44 19.56
C ARG A 409 17.80 -10.92 20.51
N PHE A 410 16.69 -10.20 20.57
CA PHE A 410 15.65 -10.22 21.59
C PHE A 410 14.30 -10.44 20.92
N ASP A 411 14.15 -11.59 20.27
CA ASP A 411 12.83 -12.21 20.17
C ASP A 411 12.43 -12.62 21.60
N ASN A 412 11.17 -12.56 22.02
CA ASN A 412 10.77 -12.94 23.40
C ASN A 412 11.21 -14.38 23.72
N ARG A 413 11.29 -15.24 22.68
CA ARG A 413 11.89 -16.58 22.76
C ARG A 413 13.40 -16.56 22.97
N ASN A 414 14.12 -15.71 22.23
CA ASN A 414 15.58 -15.56 22.27
C ASN A 414 16.05 -14.79 23.53
N ALA A 415 15.23 -13.86 24.06
CA ALA A 415 15.47 -13.16 25.31
C ALA A 415 15.37 -14.11 26.51
N ARG A 416 14.39 -15.02 26.50
CA ARG A 416 14.27 -16.08 27.50
C ARG A 416 15.44 -17.07 27.41
N GLU A 417 15.76 -17.53 26.20
CA GLU A 417 16.91 -18.42 25.97
C GLU A 417 18.24 -17.76 26.38
N MET A 418 18.42 -16.47 26.07
CA MET A 418 19.62 -15.71 26.43
C MET A 418 19.68 -15.40 27.93
N LEU A 419 18.56 -15.08 28.59
CA LEU A 419 18.53 -14.92 30.06
C LEU A 419 18.82 -16.24 30.76
N HIS A 420 18.28 -17.36 30.27
CA HIS A 420 18.62 -18.67 30.78
C HIS A 420 20.09 -19.03 30.52
N TYR A 421 20.62 -18.69 29.35
CA TYR A 421 22.05 -18.86 29.04
C TYR A 421 22.94 -18.04 29.98
N VAL A 422 22.61 -16.77 30.21
CA VAL A 422 23.35 -15.90 31.16
C VAL A 422 23.24 -16.44 32.58
N GLN A 423 22.05 -16.89 32.99
CA GLN A 423 21.83 -17.52 34.30
C GLN A 423 22.66 -18.80 34.44
N GLN A 424 22.70 -19.64 33.42
CA GLN A 424 23.48 -20.86 33.41
C GLN A 424 24.98 -20.57 33.42
N MET A 425 25.44 -19.60 32.62
CA MET A 425 26.82 -19.14 32.63
C MET A 425 27.23 -18.62 34.01
N LEU A 426 26.38 -17.82 34.66
CA LEU A 426 26.61 -17.35 36.03
C LEU A 426 26.68 -18.50 37.04
N LEU A 427 25.86 -19.54 36.88
CA LEU A 427 25.89 -20.74 37.72
C LEU A 427 27.17 -21.57 37.50
N GLU A 428 27.63 -21.69 36.25
CA GLU A 428 28.86 -22.39 35.87
C GLU A 428 30.11 -21.64 36.36
N GLU A 429 30.18 -20.33 36.13
CA GLU A 429 31.23 -19.46 36.66
C GLU A 429 31.22 -19.44 38.19
N SER A 430 30.06 -19.38 38.84
CA SER A 430 29.93 -19.45 40.31
C SER A 430 30.56 -20.71 40.89
N ARG A 431 30.36 -21.87 40.22
CA ARG A 431 30.97 -23.14 40.61
C ARG A 431 32.49 -23.13 40.41
N ALA A 432 32.97 -22.51 39.33
CA ALA A 432 34.41 -22.32 39.07
C ALA A 432 35.07 -21.37 40.08
N PHE A 433 34.39 -20.28 40.47
CA PHE A 433 34.88 -19.29 41.44
C PHE A 433 34.82 -19.79 42.89
N SER A 434 33.81 -20.62 43.21
CA SER A 434 33.73 -21.30 44.52
C SER A 434 34.91 -22.25 44.74
N ALA A 435 35.41 -22.88 43.66
CA ALA A 435 36.63 -23.69 43.71
C ALA A 435 37.92 -22.87 43.93
N LEU A 436 37.90 -21.55 43.63
CA LEU A 436 39.01 -20.62 43.83
C LEU A 436 39.03 -19.94 45.22
N GLY A 437 38.07 -20.27 46.10
CA GLY A 437 38.16 -19.95 47.52
C GLY A 437 37.93 -18.48 47.93
N SER A 438 37.10 -17.73 47.22
CA SER A 438 36.78 -16.32 47.58
C SER A 438 35.30 -16.14 47.93
N GLY A 439 34.98 -16.20 49.23
CA GLY A 439 33.61 -16.04 49.75
C GLY A 439 32.95 -14.67 49.53
N LEU A 440 33.68 -13.67 49.01
CA LEU A 440 33.16 -12.33 48.73
C LEU A 440 32.29 -12.24 47.46
N PHE A 441 32.49 -13.14 46.49
CA PHE A 441 31.76 -13.09 45.21
C PHE A 441 30.44 -13.87 45.23
N ALA A 442 30.28 -14.82 46.16
CA ALA A 442 29.07 -15.64 46.26
C ALA A 442 27.81 -14.77 46.47
N GLN A 443 27.91 -13.74 47.33
CA GLN A 443 26.78 -12.86 47.64
C GLN A 443 26.40 -11.95 46.47
N THR A 444 27.37 -11.48 45.68
CA THR A 444 27.11 -10.69 44.47
C THR A 444 26.44 -11.53 43.39
N ILE A 445 26.88 -12.78 43.21
CA ILE A 445 26.28 -13.72 42.26
C ILE A 445 24.86 -14.10 42.67
N GLU A 446 24.61 -14.32 43.96
CA GLU A 446 23.27 -14.63 44.47
C GLU A 446 22.30 -13.46 44.25
N ASN A 447 22.76 -12.22 44.46
CA ASN A 447 21.98 -11.03 44.14
C ASN A 447 21.74 -10.86 42.64
N LEU A 448 22.73 -11.18 41.79
CA LEU A 448 22.55 -11.18 40.33
C LEU A 448 21.53 -12.22 39.88
N ASN A 449 21.59 -13.45 40.44
CA ASN A 449 20.60 -14.49 40.16
C ASN A 449 19.19 -14.06 40.57
N ARG A 450 19.02 -13.46 41.75
CA ARG A 450 17.72 -12.93 42.18
C ARG A 450 17.22 -11.83 41.24
N ASN A 451 18.08 -10.91 40.81
CA ASN A 451 17.72 -9.85 39.87
C ASN A 451 17.34 -10.41 38.49
N VAL A 452 18.04 -11.45 38.01
CA VAL A 452 17.74 -12.12 36.74
C VAL A 452 16.40 -12.88 36.82
N GLU A 453 16.12 -13.54 37.94
CA GLU A 453 14.83 -14.20 38.19
C GLU A 453 13.68 -13.18 38.24
N GLU A 454 13.83 -12.07 38.95
CA GLU A 454 12.83 -11.00 38.98
C GLU A 454 12.59 -10.39 37.58
N LEU A 455 13.65 -10.18 36.79
CA LEU A 455 13.54 -9.72 35.40
C LEU A 455 12.76 -10.72 34.54
N SER A 456 13.05 -12.02 34.69
CA SER A 456 12.35 -13.07 33.95
C SER A 456 10.86 -13.15 34.31
N GLN A 457 10.50 -12.98 35.58
CA GLN A 457 9.11 -12.96 36.04
C GLN A 457 8.36 -11.74 35.51
N ARG A 458 8.98 -10.55 35.52
CA ARG A 458 8.37 -9.33 34.95
C ARG A 458 8.16 -9.43 33.44
N LEU A 459 9.06 -10.11 32.73
CA LEU A 459 8.89 -10.41 31.31
C LEU A 459 7.75 -11.40 31.05
N GLN A 460 7.45 -12.31 31.98
CA GLN A 460 6.32 -13.26 31.86
C GLN A 460 4.95 -12.61 32.14
N SER A 461 4.87 -11.68 33.09
CA SER A 461 3.60 -11.02 33.45
C SER A 461 3.06 -10.05 32.39
N ASN A 462 3.89 -9.63 31.43
CA ASN A 462 3.55 -8.65 30.39
C ASN A 462 2.99 -9.26 29.08
N ASP A 463 2.72 -10.58 29.04
CA ASP A 463 2.21 -11.28 27.84
C ASP A 463 0.83 -10.79 27.36
N GLN A 464 0.10 -9.97 28.15
CA GLN A 464 -1.22 -9.47 27.75
C GLN A 464 -1.26 -8.08 27.10
N GLU A 465 -0.22 -7.22 27.19
CA GLU A 465 -0.32 -5.86 26.62
C GLU A 465 0.93 -5.26 25.91
N GLY A 466 2.16 -5.78 26.01
CA GLY A 466 3.32 -4.92 25.70
C GLY A 466 4.35 -5.37 24.66
N PHE A 467 4.52 -6.66 24.43
CA PHE A 467 5.66 -7.16 23.64
C PHE A 467 5.21 -8.29 22.71
N LYS A 468 4.43 -7.94 21.68
CA LYS A 468 4.41 -8.79 20.49
C LYS A 468 5.78 -8.69 19.84
N VAL A 469 6.37 -9.86 19.60
CA VAL A 469 7.60 -10.02 18.84
C VAL A 469 7.44 -9.26 17.52
N GLY A 470 8.18 -8.17 17.36
CA GLY A 470 8.31 -7.51 16.08
C GLY A 470 7.81 -6.08 15.89
N HIS A 471 7.62 -5.31 16.95
CA HIS A 471 7.46 -3.86 16.76
C HIS A 471 8.82 -3.18 16.49
N PRO A 472 8.90 -2.23 15.55
CA PRO A 472 10.11 -1.44 15.37
C PRO A 472 10.36 -0.55 16.57
N TYR A 473 11.63 -0.24 16.82
CA TYR A 473 12.02 0.65 17.92
C TYR A 473 12.54 1.96 17.38
N ILE A 474 12.16 3.06 18.03
CA ILE A 474 12.72 4.38 17.81
C ILE A 474 13.70 4.72 18.94
N PHE A 475 14.85 5.23 18.56
CA PHE A 475 15.88 5.77 19.43
C PHE A 475 15.87 7.28 19.29
N VAL A 476 15.74 8.01 20.40
CA VAL A 476 15.66 9.47 20.39
C VAL A 476 16.68 10.06 21.34
N ARG A 477 17.45 11.03 20.84
CA ARG A 477 18.37 11.82 21.65
C ARG A 477 17.84 13.26 21.81
N PRO A 478 17.30 13.62 22.98
CA PRO A 478 16.81 14.97 23.25
C PRO A 478 17.94 16.00 23.33
N ARG A 479 17.59 17.27 23.09
CA ARG A 479 18.44 18.44 23.40
C ARG A 479 18.10 19.06 24.76
N ARG A 480 16.84 18.97 25.19
CA ARG A 480 16.32 19.53 26.44
C ARG A 480 15.85 18.41 27.37
N GLN A 481 15.92 18.67 28.67
CA GLN A 481 15.48 17.71 29.68
C GLN A 481 13.95 17.72 29.77
N ASP A 482 13.36 16.56 30.07
CA ASP A 482 11.93 16.41 30.38
C ASP A 482 10.95 16.88 29.29
N THR A 483 11.34 16.85 28.02
CA THR A 483 10.44 17.17 26.91
C THR A 483 9.58 15.96 26.52
N ASN A 484 8.31 16.22 26.21
CA ASN A 484 7.46 15.24 25.55
C ASN A 484 7.64 15.36 24.04
N ILE A 485 7.68 14.21 23.36
CA ILE A 485 7.66 14.15 21.91
C ILE A 485 6.41 13.46 21.40
N HIS A 486 5.93 13.91 20.25
CA HIS A 486 4.97 13.20 19.43
C HIS A 486 5.72 12.42 18.35
N VAL A 487 5.46 11.13 18.28
CA VAL A 487 5.93 10.24 17.23
C VAL A 487 4.72 9.85 16.38
N GLU A 488 4.70 10.30 15.14
CA GLU A 488 3.68 9.93 14.15
C GLU A 488 4.27 8.90 13.18
N PHE A 489 3.59 7.78 13.02
CA PHE A 489 4.02 6.73 12.10
C PHE A 489 2.83 6.02 11.44
N TRP A 490 3.06 5.53 10.23
CA TRP A 490 2.06 4.80 9.47
C TRP A 490 2.23 3.29 9.66
N SER A 491 1.11 2.60 9.78
CA SER A 491 1.02 1.15 9.71
C SER A 491 0.04 0.71 8.63
N THR A 492 0.09 -0.56 8.22
CA THR A 492 -0.77 -1.14 7.19
C THR A 492 -1.14 -2.59 7.50
N ASN A 493 -2.28 -3.04 6.99
CA ASN A 493 -2.71 -4.44 7.08
C ASN A 493 -2.20 -5.30 5.92
N GLY A 494 -1.43 -4.72 4.98
CA GLY A 494 -0.80 -5.46 3.89
C GLY A 494 -1.82 -6.23 3.04
N ARG A 495 -1.67 -7.55 2.96
CA ARG A 495 -2.55 -8.43 2.18
C ARG A 495 -3.99 -8.48 2.72
N LEU A 496 -4.17 -8.32 4.04
CA LEU A 496 -5.51 -8.33 4.66
C LEU A 496 -6.38 -7.14 4.23
N GLY A 497 -5.76 -6.06 3.75
CA GLY A 497 -6.49 -4.90 3.23
C GLY A 497 -7.16 -5.12 1.86
N ASN A 498 -6.90 -6.25 1.19
CA ASN A 498 -7.46 -6.55 -0.13
C ASN A 498 -8.87 -7.17 -0.07
N GLY A 499 -9.62 -7.04 -1.16
CA GLY A 499 -10.89 -7.75 -1.35
C GLY A 499 -12.10 -7.08 -0.67
N ILE A 500 -11.95 -5.86 -0.15
CA ILE A 500 -13.09 -5.07 0.31
C ILE A 500 -13.84 -4.58 -0.93
N LEU A 501 -15.08 -5.03 -1.10
CA LEU A 501 -15.85 -4.83 -2.32
C LEU A 501 -16.16 -3.35 -2.58
N ALA A 502 -16.21 -2.97 -3.86
CA ALA A 502 -16.85 -1.73 -4.29
C ALA A 502 -18.28 -1.61 -3.72
N GLY A 503 -18.67 -0.38 -3.36
CA GLY A 503 -19.91 -0.06 -2.66
C GLY A 503 -19.86 -0.26 -1.14
N THR A 504 -18.75 -0.74 -0.58
CA THR A 504 -18.60 -0.87 0.87
C THR A 504 -18.48 0.51 1.51
N ARG A 505 -19.28 0.75 2.56
CA ARG A 505 -19.27 2.02 3.31
C ARG A 505 -18.06 2.10 4.25
N LEU A 506 -17.35 3.22 4.23
CA LEU A 506 -16.33 3.54 5.24
C LEU A 506 -16.91 4.46 6.31
N ALA A 507 -16.47 4.31 7.55
CA ALA A 507 -16.79 5.20 8.65
C ALA A 507 -15.69 6.25 8.85
N ILE A 508 -16.07 7.44 9.30
CA ILE A 508 -15.13 8.52 9.60
C ILE A 508 -14.41 8.19 10.91
N TYR A 509 -13.08 8.17 10.89
CA TYR A 509 -12.27 8.07 12.11
C TYR A 509 -11.94 9.47 12.64
N ASP A 510 -11.45 10.34 11.75
CA ASP A 510 -11.05 11.71 12.12
C ASP A 510 -12.22 12.70 11.94
N LYS A 511 -12.84 13.10 13.04
CA LYS A 511 -13.96 14.05 13.05
C LYS A 511 -13.53 15.51 12.82
N ARG A 512 -12.23 15.80 12.66
CA ARG A 512 -11.75 17.15 12.35
C ARG A 512 -12.18 17.63 10.97
N TYR A 513 -12.39 16.70 10.03
CA TYR A 513 -12.85 16.99 8.69
C TYR A 513 -14.36 16.75 8.65
N PHE A 514 -15.15 17.81 8.57
CA PHE A 514 -16.62 17.75 8.57
C PHE A 514 -17.12 17.08 7.29
N MET A 515 -17.21 15.76 7.34
CA MET A 515 -17.71 14.90 6.28
C MET A 515 -19.17 14.57 6.51
N ARG A 516 -19.95 14.56 5.45
CA ARG A 516 -21.36 14.23 5.51
C ARG A 516 -21.52 12.73 5.79
N ASP A 517 -22.11 12.40 6.94
CA ASP A 517 -22.24 11.01 7.40
C ASP A 517 -23.49 10.29 6.86
N GLU A 518 -23.70 10.38 5.55
CA GLU A 518 -24.80 9.69 4.87
C GLU A 518 -24.29 8.41 4.18
N LYS A 519 -25.18 7.40 4.05
CA LYS A 519 -24.81 6.12 3.42
C LYS A 519 -24.42 6.28 1.95
N GLU A 520 -24.98 7.27 1.29
CA GLU A 520 -24.74 7.56 -0.13
C GLU A 520 -23.44 8.30 -0.38
N ASP A 521 -22.78 8.84 0.65
CA ASP A 521 -21.64 9.73 0.48
C ASP A 521 -20.29 9.09 0.81
N LEU A 522 -20.24 8.05 1.65
CA LEU A 522 -18.98 7.48 2.17
C LEU A 522 -18.78 6.02 1.75
N PHE A 523 -18.39 5.75 0.50
CA PHE A 523 -18.22 4.38 0.01
C PHE A 523 -17.05 4.20 -0.94
N LEU A 524 -16.50 2.98 -0.99
CA LEU A 524 -15.47 2.60 -1.94
C LEU A 524 -16.07 2.51 -3.35
N VAL A 525 -15.50 3.23 -4.31
CA VAL A 525 -15.89 3.15 -5.72
C VAL A 525 -15.30 1.90 -6.38
N THR A 526 -14.07 1.53 -5.99
CA THR A 526 -13.40 0.31 -6.50
C THR A 526 -13.12 -0.66 -5.37
N THR A 527 -13.07 -1.96 -5.68
CA THR A 527 -12.60 -2.98 -4.73
C THR A 527 -11.13 -2.75 -4.34
N THR A 528 -10.79 -2.95 -3.07
CA THR A 528 -9.42 -2.77 -2.58
C THR A 528 -8.49 -3.86 -3.11
N THR A 529 -7.32 -3.45 -3.62
CA THR A 529 -6.35 -4.36 -4.24
C THR A 529 -4.91 -3.87 -4.03
N GLY A 530 -3.92 -4.70 -4.38
CA GLY A 530 -2.51 -4.30 -4.40
C GLY A 530 -1.75 -4.47 -3.08
N GLY A 531 -2.45 -4.77 -1.98
CA GLY A 531 -1.85 -4.98 -0.67
C GLY A 531 -0.99 -6.24 -0.61
N ARG A 532 0.19 -6.15 0.00
CA ARG A 532 1.10 -7.27 0.20
C ARG A 532 1.78 -7.17 1.56
N ASP A 533 2.00 -8.32 2.16
CA ASP A 533 2.79 -8.42 3.38
C ASP A 533 4.27 -8.22 3.05
N LYS A 534 5.08 -8.05 4.08
CA LYS A 534 6.54 -7.98 3.95
C LYS A 534 7.08 -9.19 3.16
N PRO A 535 8.02 -9.00 2.21
CA PRO A 535 8.55 -10.11 1.42
C PRO A 535 9.24 -11.14 2.30
N SER A 536 8.93 -12.41 2.06
CA SER A 536 9.61 -13.55 2.66
C SER A 536 11.09 -13.59 2.27
N VAL A 537 11.90 -14.35 3.01
CA VAL A 537 13.34 -14.48 2.78
C VAL A 537 13.66 -14.97 1.36
N THR A 538 12.84 -15.88 0.84
CA THR A 538 12.96 -16.41 -0.51
C THR A 538 12.60 -15.36 -1.56
N GLU A 539 11.50 -14.62 -1.37
CA GLU A 539 11.12 -13.52 -2.26
C GLU A 539 12.18 -12.41 -2.27
N LYS A 540 12.75 -12.08 -1.09
CA LYS A 540 13.89 -11.16 -0.98
C LYS A 540 15.08 -11.63 -1.79
N GLU A 541 15.45 -12.91 -1.70
CA GLU A 541 16.57 -13.49 -2.46
C GLU A 541 16.34 -13.33 -3.98
N HIS A 542 15.10 -13.57 -4.44
CA HIS A 542 14.71 -13.37 -5.83
C HIS A 542 14.76 -11.90 -6.25
N GLN A 543 14.17 -11.00 -5.46
CA GLN A 543 14.16 -9.56 -5.71
C GLN A 543 15.59 -8.99 -5.74
N LEU A 544 16.47 -9.46 -4.86
CA LEU A 544 17.88 -9.06 -4.83
C LEU A 544 18.63 -9.53 -6.08
N ARG A 545 18.48 -10.80 -6.46
CA ARG A 545 19.07 -11.30 -7.70
C ARG A 545 18.62 -10.48 -8.90
N GLN A 546 17.33 -10.17 -8.98
CA GLN A 546 16.77 -9.35 -10.05
C GLN A 546 17.31 -7.93 -10.03
N ALA A 547 17.30 -7.24 -8.88
CA ALA A 547 17.79 -5.88 -8.76
C ALA A 547 19.27 -5.76 -9.17
N LEU A 548 20.08 -6.77 -8.82
CA LEU A 548 21.48 -6.86 -9.25
C LEU A 548 21.64 -7.05 -10.76
N LEU A 549 20.73 -7.80 -11.40
CA LEU A 549 20.75 -8.05 -12.84
C LEU A 549 20.27 -6.83 -13.65
N THR A 550 19.14 -6.23 -13.27
CA THR A 550 18.50 -5.16 -14.04
C THR A 550 19.01 -3.77 -13.69
N ARG A 551 19.72 -3.61 -12.56
CA ARG A 551 20.11 -2.30 -11.99
C ARG A 551 18.94 -1.30 -11.97
N GLN A 552 17.72 -1.82 -11.76
CA GLN A 552 16.45 -1.09 -11.80
C GLN A 552 16.12 -0.34 -13.10
N ARG A 553 16.79 -0.65 -14.21
CA ARG A 553 16.48 -0.07 -15.51
C ARG A 553 16.08 -1.18 -16.48
N LEU A 554 14.88 -1.05 -17.05
CA LEU A 554 14.44 -1.94 -18.11
C LEU A 554 15.02 -1.42 -19.44
N VAL A 555 16.20 -1.93 -19.82
CA VAL A 555 16.89 -1.52 -21.05
C VAL A 555 16.87 -2.63 -22.09
N THR A 556 17.05 -3.87 -21.66
CA THR A 556 17.10 -5.04 -22.55
C THR A 556 15.79 -5.82 -22.53
N LEU A 557 15.57 -6.67 -23.56
CA LEU A 557 14.42 -7.58 -23.61
C LEU A 557 14.47 -8.61 -22.47
N GLU A 558 15.66 -8.98 -22.00
CA GLU A 558 15.83 -9.88 -20.87
C GLU A 558 15.43 -9.22 -19.55
N ASP A 559 15.72 -7.94 -19.38
CA ASP A 559 15.30 -7.18 -18.20
C ASP A 559 13.78 -7.11 -18.11
N ILE A 560 13.10 -6.87 -19.24
CA ILE A 560 11.62 -6.88 -19.32
C ILE A 560 11.08 -8.27 -18.99
N ARG A 561 11.70 -9.34 -19.52
CA ARG A 561 11.29 -10.71 -19.22
C ARG A 561 11.42 -11.02 -17.73
N ALA A 562 12.57 -10.68 -17.13
CA ALA A 562 12.83 -10.88 -15.71
C ALA A 562 11.85 -10.09 -14.83
N GLU A 563 11.58 -8.84 -15.18
CA GLU A 563 10.64 -7.98 -14.47
C GLU A 563 9.21 -8.53 -14.50
N CYS A 564 8.72 -8.95 -15.66
CA CYS A 564 7.40 -9.55 -15.78
C CYS A 564 7.30 -10.86 -14.98
N LYS A 565 8.32 -11.73 -15.03
CA LYS A 565 8.35 -12.97 -14.25
C LYS A 565 8.23 -12.69 -12.75
N ALA A 566 9.00 -11.75 -12.23
CA ALA A 566 8.95 -11.37 -10.82
C ALA A 566 7.64 -10.68 -10.44
N TYR A 567 7.12 -9.81 -11.31
CA TYR A 567 5.86 -9.11 -11.10
C TYR A 567 4.70 -10.10 -10.92
N PHE A 568 4.61 -11.12 -11.78
CA PHE A 568 3.56 -12.13 -11.71
C PHE A 568 3.78 -13.16 -10.61
N PHE A 569 5.02 -13.59 -10.35
CA PHE A 569 5.33 -14.56 -9.29
C PHE A 569 4.81 -14.12 -7.92
N GLY A 570 5.07 -12.85 -7.54
CA GLY A 570 4.59 -12.32 -6.26
C GLY A 570 3.09 -11.99 -6.21
N ARG A 571 2.38 -11.94 -7.34
CA ARG A 571 0.91 -11.68 -7.39
C ARG A 571 0.07 -12.93 -7.52
N LEU A 572 0.57 -13.93 -8.23
CA LEU A 572 -0.12 -15.19 -8.51
C LEU A 572 0.12 -16.26 -7.43
N GLY A 573 0.79 -15.91 -6.33
CA GLY A 573 1.05 -16.83 -5.22
C GLY A 573 2.05 -17.92 -5.60
N ASP A 574 3.26 -17.51 -6.00
CA ASP A 574 4.39 -18.40 -6.34
C ASP A 574 4.18 -19.28 -7.58
N ILE A 575 3.16 -19.00 -8.40
CA ILE A 575 2.99 -19.67 -9.69
C ILE A 575 4.05 -19.13 -10.67
N PRO A 576 4.96 -19.97 -11.18
CA PRO A 576 5.94 -19.53 -12.14
C PRO A 576 5.27 -19.26 -13.49
N VAL A 577 5.74 -18.22 -14.15
CA VAL A 577 5.23 -17.75 -15.43
C VAL A 577 6.38 -17.65 -16.40
N ASP A 578 6.16 -18.07 -17.65
CA ASP A 578 7.07 -17.77 -18.74
C ASP A 578 6.62 -16.55 -19.53
N VAL A 579 7.58 -15.81 -20.09
CA VAL A 579 7.33 -14.51 -20.72
C VAL A 579 8.08 -14.41 -22.04
N VAL A 580 7.34 -14.17 -23.11
CA VAL A 580 7.87 -13.94 -24.45
C VAL A 580 7.73 -12.46 -24.78
N VAL A 581 8.83 -11.82 -25.18
CA VAL A 581 8.87 -10.38 -25.51
C VAL A 581 9.35 -10.21 -26.95
N GLU A 582 8.51 -9.61 -27.79
CA GLU A 582 8.79 -9.39 -29.21
C GLU A 582 8.52 -7.95 -29.62
N LYS A 583 9.23 -7.48 -30.66
CA LYS A 583 8.95 -6.18 -31.28
C LYS A 583 7.89 -6.38 -32.37
N GLN A 584 6.72 -5.79 -32.19
CA GLN A 584 5.61 -5.89 -33.13
C GLN A 584 5.03 -4.51 -33.48
N PHE A 585 4.01 -4.48 -34.32
CA PHE A 585 3.19 -3.29 -34.57
C PHE A 585 1.80 -3.54 -34.02
N ALA A 586 1.23 -2.53 -33.38
CA ALA A 586 -0.12 -2.56 -32.84
C ALA A 586 -0.83 -1.23 -33.10
N GLU A 587 -2.14 -1.30 -33.25
CA GLU A 587 -3.03 -0.15 -33.37
C GLU A 587 -3.58 0.25 -32.00
N GLY A 588 -3.99 1.51 -31.83
CA GLY A 588 -4.69 1.94 -30.62
C GLY A 588 -3.82 2.03 -29.36
N LEU A 589 -2.49 2.14 -29.51
CA LEU A 589 -1.57 2.43 -28.38
C LEU A 589 -1.34 3.93 -28.17
N ILE A 590 -1.40 4.72 -29.24
CA ILE A 590 -1.29 6.17 -29.22
C ILE A 590 -2.47 6.71 -30.01
N GLU A 591 -3.19 7.69 -29.44
CA GLU A 591 -4.35 8.29 -30.10
C GLU A 591 -3.93 9.07 -31.35
N GLY A 592 -4.68 8.93 -32.44
CA GLY A 592 -4.38 9.58 -33.72
C GLY A 592 -3.21 8.95 -34.51
N ALA A 593 -2.52 7.95 -33.97
CA ALA A 593 -1.53 7.16 -34.70
C ALA A 593 -2.15 5.84 -35.18
N GLY A 594 -1.84 5.43 -36.42
CA GLY A 594 -2.23 4.12 -36.95
C GLY A 594 -1.42 2.98 -36.31
N TYR A 595 -0.71 2.19 -37.12
CA TYR A 595 0.19 1.17 -36.57
C TYR A 595 1.41 1.79 -35.90
N VAL A 596 1.53 1.59 -34.60
CA VAL A 596 2.68 2.03 -33.79
C VAL A 596 3.55 0.83 -33.47
N ARG A 597 4.87 1.01 -33.57
CA ARG A 597 5.83 0.00 -33.14
C ARG A 597 5.76 -0.17 -31.62
N CYS A 598 5.56 -1.38 -31.13
CA CYS A 598 5.40 -1.67 -29.71
C CYS A 598 6.21 -2.90 -29.28
N LEU A 599 6.38 -3.04 -27.97
CA LEU A 599 6.88 -4.26 -27.35
C LEU A 599 5.67 -5.12 -26.94
N ASP A 600 5.47 -6.25 -27.61
CA ASP A 600 4.45 -7.24 -27.28
C ASP A 600 5.01 -8.21 -26.24
N VAL A 601 4.43 -8.18 -25.04
CA VAL A 601 4.77 -9.04 -23.91
C VAL A 601 3.66 -10.07 -23.75
N GLN A 602 3.96 -11.33 -24.05
CA GLN A 602 3.05 -12.45 -23.91
C GLN A 602 3.38 -13.25 -22.64
N ILE A 603 2.37 -13.43 -21.81
CA ILE A 603 2.47 -14.09 -20.51
C ILE A 603 1.92 -15.52 -20.65
N ILE A 604 2.71 -16.51 -20.21
CA ILE A 604 2.39 -17.94 -20.29
C ILE A 604 2.44 -18.53 -18.87
N PRO A 605 1.30 -18.76 -18.19
CA PRO A 605 1.31 -19.38 -16.88
C PRO A 605 1.72 -20.86 -16.98
N LEU A 606 2.69 -21.29 -16.15
CA LEU A 606 3.19 -22.68 -16.17
C LEU A 606 2.35 -23.64 -15.31
N ALA A 607 1.37 -23.11 -14.57
CA ALA A 607 0.38 -23.89 -13.82
C ALA A 607 -1.03 -23.33 -14.08
N ARG A 608 -2.06 -24.15 -13.81
CA ARG A 608 -3.46 -23.69 -13.92
C ARG A 608 -3.75 -22.63 -12.86
N THR A 609 -4.23 -21.49 -13.30
CA THR A 609 -4.71 -20.39 -12.46
C THR A 609 -6.23 -20.41 -12.38
N ASN A 610 -6.80 -20.00 -11.24
CA ASN A 610 -8.24 -19.82 -11.08
C ASN A 610 -8.73 -18.41 -11.50
N LEU A 611 -7.89 -17.62 -12.15
CA LEU A 611 -8.21 -16.26 -12.57
C LEU A 611 -9.14 -16.27 -13.79
N SER A 612 -10.16 -15.42 -13.74
CA SER A 612 -11.05 -15.12 -14.87
C SER A 612 -10.34 -14.28 -15.95
N GLU A 613 -10.92 -14.22 -17.15
CA GLU A 613 -10.40 -13.39 -18.25
C GLU A 613 -10.27 -11.91 -17.84
N ALA A 614 -11.25 -11.39 -17.10
CA ALA A 614 -11.26 -10.01 -16.63
C ALA A 614 -10.15 -9.72 -15.61
N GLU A 615 -9.87 -10.66 -14.70
CA GLU A 615 -8.79 -10.53 -13.73
C GLU A 615 -7.41 -10.59 -14.41
N TRP A 616 -7.26 -11.45 -15.42
CA TRP A 616 -6.05 -11.50 -16.23
C TRP A 616 -5.83 -10.20 -17.01
N ASP A 617 -6.87 -9.65 -17.64
CA ASP A 617 -6.81 -8.38 -18.37
C ASP A 617 -6.39 -7.23 -17.43
N ALA A 618 -6.98 -7.16 -16.23
CA ALA A 618 -6.64 -6.17 -15.22
C ALA A 618 -5.18 -6.28 -14.77
N GLU A 619 -4.66 -7.49 -14.55
CA GLU A 619 -3.24 -7.69 -14.17
C GLU A 619 -2.28 -7.40 -15.33
N CYS A 620 -2.67 -7.68 -16.58
CA CYS A 620 -1.91 -7.29 -17.77
C CYS A 620 -1.81 -5.78 -17.91
N GLU A 621 -2.91 -5.03 -17.77
CA GLU A 621 -2.89 -3.56 -17.84
C GLU A 621 -2.07 -2.95 -16.70
N ARG A 622 -2.15 -3.51 -15.48
CA ARG A 622 -1.28 -3.09 -14.37
C ARG A 622 0.20 -3.33 -14.67
N CYS A 623 0.52 -4.49 -15.23
CA CYS A 623 1.89 -4.79 -15.65
C CYS A 623 2.35 -3.84 -16.76
N ARG A 624 1.48 -3.47 -17.70
CA ARG A 624 1.77 -2.47 -18.75
C ARG A 624 2.11 -1.10 -18.16
N LEU A 625 1.32 -0.62 -17.20
CA LEU A 625 1.58 0.64 -16.49
C LEU A 625 2.89 0.58 -15.70
N HIS A 626 3.14 -0.54 -15.00
CA HIS A 626 4.38 -0.79 -14.25
C HIS A 626 5.62 -0.75 -15.15
N LEU A 627 5.57 -1.42 -16.31
CA LEU A 627 6.66 -1.41 -17.29
C LEU A 627 6.86 -0.02 -17.90
N ALA A 628 5.77 0.69 -18.23
CA ALA A 628 5.83 2.03 -18.81
C ALA A 628 6.47 3.05 -17.86
N ALA A 629 6.21 2.95 -16.55
CA ALA A 629 6.79 3.85 -15.55
C ALA A 629 8.31 3.63 -15.34
N ARG A 630 8.80 2.40 -15.52
CA ARG A 630 10.19 2.00 -15.20
C ARG A 630 11.09 1.85 -16.43
N SER A 631 10.53 1.84 -17.62
CA SER A 631 11.28 1.62 -18.85
C SER A 631 11.93 2.90 -19.38
N ALA A 632 13.17 2.78 -19.81
CA ALA A 632 13.88 3.82 -20.55
C ALA A 632 13.65 3.71 -22.08
N MET A 633 12.87 2.73 -22.55
CA MET A 633 12.59 2.53 -23.97
C MET A 633 11.40 3.38 -24.40
N ASN A 634 11.59 4.21 -25.45
CA ASN A 634 10.53 5.04 -26.03
C ASN A 634 9.48 4.26 -26.85
N LEU A 635 9.30 2.96 -26.60
CA LEU A 635 8.30 2.13 -27.29
C LEU A 635 7.13 1.83 -26.35
N PRO A 636 5.88 1.99 -26.79
CA PRO A 636 4.73 1.60 -25.98
C PRO A 636 4.71 0.08 -25.74
N TYR A 637 4.20 -0.30 -24.59
CA TYR A 637 4.03 -1.70 -24.17
C TYR A 637 2.63 -2.20 -24.51
N ARG A 638 2.55 -3.44 -24.99
CA ARG A 638 1.31 -4.23 -25.05
C ARG A 638 1.53 -5.50 -24.25
N VAL A 639 0.75 -5.72 -23.21
CA VAL A 639 0.87 -6.90 -22.33
C VAL A 639 -0.40 -7.73 -22.46
N ARG A 640 -0.26 -9.03 -22.71
CA ARG A 640 -1.41 -9.94 -22.87
C ARG A 640 -1.08 -11.36 -22.40
N VAL A 641 -2.10 -12.06 -21.92
CA VAL A 641 -2.00 -13.50 -21.65
C VAL A 641 -2.12 -14.26 -22.96
N ASN A 642 -1.36 -15.35 -23.09
CA ASN A 642 -1.47 -16.24 -24.24
C ASN A 642 -2.86 -16.93 -24.24
N PRO A 643 -3.66 -16.79 -25.32
CA PRO A 643 -5.03 -17.30 -25.38
C PRO A 643 -5.17 -18.82 -25.29
N MET A 644 -4.09 -19.61 -25.39
CA MET A 644 -4.16 -21.06 -25.15
C MET A 644 -4.38 -21.45 -23.67
N TYR A 645 -4.33 -20.49 -22.74
CA TYR A 645 -4.40 -20.72 -21.29
C TYR A 645 -5.50 -19.90 -20.59
N LEU A 646 -6.36 -19.24 -21.37
CA LEU A 646 -7.66 -18.70 -20.95
C LEU A 646 -8.73 -19.78 -21.21
#